data_AF-A0AAP9AA76-F1
#
_entry.id   AF-A0AAP9AA76-F1
#
_cell.length_a   1.000
_cell.length_b   1.000
_cell.length_c   1.000
_cell.angle_alpha   90.00
_cell.angle_beta   90.00
_cell.angle_gamma   90.00
#
_symmetry.space_group_name_H-M   'P 1'
#
loop_
_entity.id
_entity.type
_entity.pdbx_description
1 polymer ?
#
loop_
_entity_poly.entity_id
_entity_poly.type
_entity_poly.pdbx_seq_one_letter_code
_entity_poly.pdbx_strand_id
1 'polypeptide(L)'
;MPRSLKAAAQPGVLSTPGGQARVLPPFDEVVGVDPADPEGLIPLPVSLQPLECRIPQWVPGPSVGRTHTLTLWWRVRGVEVEADSQPFTGPLDPALFPYSLYVPVDFMREIDAVVEAFYTVTDEGGTATPSFPLTLTVDNNPPRFQDPDDKARFVDPAIEASGITEAVLAANPFIEVEVPPYIGRAGRDSIGYYLSNTTPPFPPIQNGRPEFPLITDPLILRVPAEHFRGLSNGIGYLHYRLYDRAGNFTLTFSAPLDFTVNLIADPSNLPAPDIRPPAYLDFLIKRDDARAIVAARIPREYDDFAAGDSVVMVWDGRPVLPAIPITGFPFAVEIPWTILRGPDPLARTEVQVRYEIHRAGRPPMPSPSSFFWVDLTIAGQDHPNAPALLNTTLALVDVFGKGSGLHNELDFRDATAGAEVWVRLYQTPVAGERLELYWNGTGPVAHYDVQPGDVFDQPVQFTDVPGRVIVEGSNFPDLPVYYTTSNGVNEQQSDATPINVHAAPLIKFDAPLIQHTLHGGGNYLTCESRPAICHGVYWFIRDDSRFQPGDEIRFFWQGYSSNNWENPIPDTDFSVTVNYVANGQAVRVWPWETKIEPMRIYASATAEFFVIRRGALIGQSAPGLVRIDRGISGSGRICQPGDVGFCDSLDDEYPDSHG
;
A
#
# COMPACT_ATOMS: atom_id res chain seq x y z
N MET A 1 -12.68 54.95 33.37
CA MET A 1 -13.18 55.49 34.65
C MET A 1 -12.13 56.44 35.21
N PRO A 2 -12.49 57.73 35.33
CA PRO A 2 -12.91 58.27 36.63
C PRO A 2 -14.34 58.82 36.56
N ARG A 3 -15.00 58.83 37.72
CA ARG A 3 -16.37 59.34 37.94
C ARG A 3 -16.42 60.84 37.66
N SER A 4 -17.24 61.25 36.70
CA SER A 4 -17.76 62.62 36.65
C SER A 4 -19.17 62.60 37.23
N LEU A 5 -19.35 63.34 38.33
CA LEU A 5 -20.61 63.56 39.01
C LEU A 5 -21.56 64.32 38.07
N LYS A 6 -22.67 63.70 37.67
CA LYS A 6 -23.80 64.42 37.08
C LYS A 6 -24.40 65.33 38.17
N ALA A 7 -24.36 66.63 37.93
CA ALA A 7 -25.09 67.61 38.72
C ALA A 7 -26.60 67.36 38.57
N ALA A 8 -27.30 67.30 39.70
CA ALA A 8 -28.75 67.25 39.73
C ALA A 8 -29.31 68.57 39.16
N ALA A 9 -29.99 68.48 38.01
CA ALA A 9 -30.74 69.60 37.47
C ALA A 9 -31.93 69.88 38.39
N GLN A 10 -31.99 71.09 38.96
CA GLN A 10 -33.16 71.60 39.67
C GLN A 10 -34.33 71.75 38.68
N PRO A 11 -35.59 71.47 39.09
CA PRO A 11 -36.75 71.76 38.28
C PRO A 11 -37.04 73.27 38.36
N GLY A 12 -36.46 74.03 37.44
CA GLY A 12 -36.63 75.48 37.33
C GLY A 12 -37.78 75.82 36.38
N VAL A 13 -38.90 76.27 36.93
CA VAL A 13 -39.95 76.98 36.19
C VAL A 13 -39.39 78.33 35.73
N LEU A 14 -39.28 78.54 34.41
CA LEU A 14 -39.11 79.89 33.85
C LEU A 14 -40.49 80.55 33.75
N SER A 15 -40.83 81.39 34.72
CA SER A 15 -41.98 82.27 34.66
C SER A 15 -41.54 83.68 34.26
N THR A 16 -41.85 84.11 33.04
CA THR A 16 -41.84 85.53 32.64
C THR A 16 -43.26 86.10 32.69
N PRO A 17 -43.49 87.31 33.25
CA PRO A 17 -44.81 87.91 33.30
C PRO A 17 -45.13 88.58 31.97
N GLY A 18 -45.97 87.94 31.16
CA GLY A 18 -46.49 88.51 29.91
C GLY A 18 -47.11 87.47 28.99
N GLY A 19 -48.33 87.02 29.30
CA GLY A 19 -49.33 86.52 28.32
C GLY A 19 -48.87 85.60 27.17
N GLN A 20 -47.93 84.68 27.36
CA GLN A 20 -47.56 83.66 26.37
C GLN A 20 -47.55 82.25 26.99
N ALA A 21 -47.78 81.26 26.11
CA ALA A 21 -48.09 79.87 26.39
C ALA A 21 -47.22 79.22 27.48
N ARG A 22 -47.85 78.49 28.41
CA ARG A 22 -47.16 77.50 29.23
C ARG A 22 -46.60 76.43 28.28
N VAL A 23 -45.33 76.07 28.42
CA VAL A 23 -44.70 74.99 27.62
C VAL A 23 -44.18 73.93 28.58
N LEU A 24 -44.48 72.67 28.29
CA LEU A 24 -44.02 71.52 29.06
C LEU A 24 -42.53 71.22 28.77
N PRO A 25 -41.80 70.59 29.71
CA PRO A 25 -40.41 70.19 29.47
C PRO A 25 -40.28 69.25 28.25
N PRO A 26 -39.09 69.15 27.63
CA PRO A 26 -38.85 68.13 26.59
C PRO A 26 -39.00 66.72 27.16
N PHE A 27 -38.96 65.70 26.29
CA PHE A 27 -38.82 64.31 26.72
C PHE A 27 -37.59 64.14 27.61
N ASP A 28 -37.69 63.24 28.60
CA ASP A 28 -36.54 62.82 29.41
C ASP A 28 -35.58 61.98 28.55
N GLU A 29 -36.14 61.10 27.70
CA GLU A 29 -35.41 60.25 26.76
C GLU A 29 -36.35 59.74 25.66
N VAL A 30 -35.84 59.60 24.45
CA VAL A 30 -36.45 58.74 23.41
C VAL A 30 -35.53 57.54 23.24
N VAL A 31 -35.99 56.37 23.69
CA VAL A 31 -35.11 55.21 23.89
C VAL A 31 -34.53 54.73 22.57
N GLY A 32 -33.21 54.67 22.49
CA GLY A 32 -32.49 54.21 21.30
C GLY A 32 -32.19 55.29 20.25
N VAL A 33 -32.65 56.53 20.45
CA VAL A 33 -32.27 57.68 19.62
C VAL A 33 -31.19 58.47 20.33
N ASP A 34 -30.10 58.82 19.63
CA ASP A 34 -29.03 59.63 20.21
C ASP A 34 -29.50 61.08 20.41
N PRO A 35 -29.62 61.59 21.65
CA PRO A 35 -30.04 62.96 21.90
C PRO A 35 -29.04 64.01 21.39
N ALA A 36 -27.82 63.61 21.03
CA ALA A 36 -26.82 64.48 20.42
C ALA A 36 -26.86 64.47 18.88
N ASP A 37 -27.65 63.61 18.23
CA ASP A 37 -27.78 63.62 16.76
C ASP A 37 -28.68 64.80 16.33
N PRO A 38 -28.13 65.83 15.64
CA PRO A 38 -28.92 67.01 15.25
C PRO A 38 -30.05 66.70 14.27
N GLU A 39 -29.99 65.54 13.60
CA GLU A 39 -31.02 65.06 12.67
C GLU A 39 -32.04 64.13 13.36
N GLY A 40 -31.80 63.74 14.61
CA GLY A 40 -32.66 62.83 15.37
C GLY A 40 -32.92 61.51 14.64
N LEU A 41 -31.92 60.94 13.95
CA LEU A 41 -32.11 59.73 13.16
C LEU A 41 -32.50 58.56 14.07
N ILE A 42 -33.61 57.91 13.73
CA ILE A 42 -34.05 56.69 14.39
C ILE A 42 -33.32 55.51 13.75
N PRO A 43 -32.46 54.78 14.49
CA PRO A 43 -31.78 53.61 13.93
C PRO A 43 -32.78 52.53 13.52
N LEU A 44 -32.49 51.79 12.46
CA LEU A 44 -33.35 50.72 11.95
C LEU A 44 -33.77 49.71 13.04
N PRO A 45 -32.89 49.22 13.94
CA PRO A 45 -33.33 48.32 15.01
C PRO A 45 -34.37 48.94 15.95
N VAL A 46 -34.38 50.26 16.09
CA VAL A 46 -35.33 51.02 16.91
C VAL A 46 -36.63 51.25 16.15
N SER A 47 -36.58 51.53 14.84
CA SER A 47 -37.79 51.74 14.03
C SER A 47 -38.61 50.46 13.78
N LEU A 48 -38.04 49.29 14.08
CA LEU A 48 -38.70 47.97 13.99
C LEU A 48 -39.50 47.59 15.26
N GLN A 49 -39.56 48.47 16.26
CA GLN A 49 -40.31 48.29 17.51
C GLN A 49 -41.02 49.59 17.91
N PRO A 50 -42.05 49.56 18.78
CA PRO A 50 -42.71 50.79 19.22
C PRO A 50 -41.70 51.75 19.87
N LEU A 51 -41.68 53.01 19.43
CA LEU A 51 -40.71 54.00 19.92
C LEU A 51 -41.11 54.45 21.31
N GLU A 52 -40.30 54.16 22.32
CA GLU A 52 -40.56 54.57 23.70
C GLU A 52 -40.16 56.04 23.92
N CYS A 53 -41.16 56.88 24.20
CA CYS A 53 -40.96 58.28 24.59
C CYS A 53 -41.18 58.44 26.09
N ARG A 54 -40.10 58.67 26.84
CA ARG A 54 -40.11 58.86 28.30
C ARG A 54 -40.41 60.31 28.64
N ILE A 55 -41.52 60.54 29.31
CA ILE A 55 -42.06 61.86 29.60
C ILE A 55 -41.83 62.18 31.09
N PRO A 56 -41.17 63.32 31.43
CA PRO A 56 -40.98 63.71 32.82
C PRO A 56 -42.30 64.10 33.51
N GLN A 57 -42.28 64.14 34.83
CA GLN A 57 -43.40 64.65 35.61
C GLN A 57 -43.64 66.14 35.30
N TRP A 58 -44.89 66.52 34.98
CA TRP A 58 -45.26 67.92 34.71
C TRP A 58 -45.80 68.66 35.95
N VAL A 59 -45.63 69.98 35.96
CA VAL A 59 -46.08 70.87 37.04
C VAL A 59 -46.76 72.13 36.46
N PRO A 60 -47.94 72.56 36.96
CA PRO A 60 -48.73 71.89 38.00
C PRO A 60 -49.42 70.62 37.47
N GLY A 61 -49.38 69.55 38.26
CA GLY A 61 -50.16 68.34 38.02
C GLY A 61 -51.64 68.50 38.38
N PRO A 62 -52.49 67.51 38.08
CA PRO A 62 -53.89 67.50 38.51
C PRO A 62 -54.04 67.62 40.03
N SER A 63 -55.01 68.42 40.48
CA SER A 63 -55.41 68.48 41.90
C SER A 63 -56.20 67.23 42.31
N VAL A 64 -56.40 67.02 43.62
CA VAL A 64 -57.12 65.84 44.15
C VAL A 64 -58.48 65.66 43.47
N GLY A 65 -58.69 64.48 42.87
CA GLY A 65 -59.94 64.13 42.18
C GLY A 65 -60.14 64.78 40.81
N ARG A 66 -59.14 65.54 40.32
CA ARG A 66 -59.12 66.09 38.95
C ARG A 66 -58.28 65.20 38.04
N THR A 67 -58.64 65.11 36.76
CA THR A 67 -57.90 64.32 35.77
C THR A 67 -57.24 65.21 34.73
N HIS A 68 -55.97 64.94 34.43
CA HIS A 68 -55.30 65.44 33.24
C HIS A 68 -55.09 64.27 32.26
N THR A 69 -55.18 64.52 30.96
CA THR A 69 -54.85 63.52 29.93
C THR A 69 -53.50 63.86 29.32
N LEU A 70 -52.55 62.92 29.42
CA LEU A 70 -51.27 62.98 28.73
C LEU A 70 -51.43 62.32 27.36
N THR A 71 -51.10 63.03 26.29
CA THR A 71 -51.23 62.53 24.91
C THR A 71 -49.92 62.73 24.17
N LEU A 72 -49.39 61.66 23.56
CA LEU A 72 -48.23 61.68 22.68
C LEU A 72 -48.71 61.90 21.24
N TRP A 73 -48.09 62.87 20.57
CA TRP A 73 -48.40 63.26 19.21
C TRP A 73 -47.22 62.98 18.28
N TRP A 74 -47.54 62.44 17.12
CA TRP A 74 -46.63 62.25 16.00
C TRP A 74 -47.03 63.19 14.88
N ARG A 75 -46.20 64.20 14.59
CA ARG A 75 -46.47 65.17 13.55
C ARG A 75 -45.62 64.89 12.32
N VAL A 76 -46.30 64.62 11.21
CA VAL A 76 -45.67 64.39 9.90
C VAL A 76 -46.23 65.39 8.90
N ARG A 77 -45.35 66.20 8.28
CA ARG A 77 -45.72 67.22 7.27
C ARG A 77 -46.85 68.18 7.74
N GLY A 78 -46.85 68.51 9.03
CA GLY A 78 -47.85 69.39 9.65
C GLY A 78 -49.17 68.73 10.05
N VAL A 79 -49.34 67.43 9.81
CA VAL A 79 -50.50 66.65 10.28
C VAL A 79 -50.13 65.98 11.59
N GLU A 80 -50.93 66.23 12.63
CA GLU A 80 -50.78 65.63 13.96
C GLU A 80 -51.64 64.38 14.07
N VAL A 81 -51.01 63.28 14.46
CA VAL A 81 -51.68 62.01 14.73
C VAL A 81 -51.42 61.64 16.19
N GLU A 82 -52.48 61.28 16.91
CA GLU A 82 -52.37 60.76 18.26
C GLU A 82 -51.67 59.39 18.19
N ALA A 83 -50.52 59.28 18.84
CA ALA A 83 -49.73 58.06 18.88
C ALA A 83 -50.15 57.17 20.07
N ASP A 84 -50.32 57.79 21.24
CA ASP A 84 -50.70 57.12 22.49
C ASP A 84 -51.23 58.15 23.50
N SER A 85 -52.00 57.70 24.49
CA SER A 85 -52.67 58.59 25.45
C SER A 85 -53.00 57.89 26.77
N GLN A 86 -52.79 58.60 27.88
CA GLN A 86 -53.01 58.09 29.22
C GLN A 86 -53.63 59.15 30.15
N PRO A 87 -54.76 58.87 30.81
CA PRO A 87 -55.30 59.73 31.87
C PRO A 87 -54.55 59.56 33.20
N PHE A 88 -54.40 60.67 33.93
CA PHE A 88 -53.82 60.72 35.28
C PHE A 88 -54.72 61.53 36.23
N THR A 89 -55.22 60.89 37.29
CA THR A 89 -55.98 61.55 38.35
C THR A 89 -55.05 62.02 39.47
N GLY A 90 -55.24 63.26 39.93
CA GLY A 90 -54.35 63.89 40.91
C GLY A 90 -54.48 63.36 42.34
N PRO A 91 -53.40 63.42 43.14
CA PRO A 91 -52.06 63.93 42.78
C PRO A 91 -51.21 62.91 42.00
N LEU A 92 -50.29 63.40 41.16
CA LEU A 92 -49.33 62.52 40.44
C LEU A 92 -48.37 61.83 41.41
N ASP A 93 -48.16 60.52 41.24
CA ASP A 93 -47.14 59.75 41.95
C ASP A 93 -45.77 59.92 41.25
N PRO A 94 -44.76 60.54 41.90
CA PRO A 94 -43.43 60.70 41.31
C PRO A 94 -42.75 59.37 40.95
N ALA A 95 -43.13 58.24 41.57
CA ALA A 95 -42.54 56.92 41.29
C ALA A 95 -42.91 56.36 39.90
N LEU A 96 -43.95 56.91 39.25
CA LEU A 96 -44.36 56.53 37.90
C LEU A 96 -43.60 57.27 36.80
N PHE A 97 -42.73 58.24 37.16
CA PHE A 97 -42.04 59.09 36.20
C PHE A 97 -40.53 58.80 36.13
N PRO A 98 -39.92 58.89 34.92
CA PRO A 98 -40.56 59.29 33.67
C PRO A 98 -41.53 58.21 33.15
N TYR A 99 -42.69 58.65 32.65
CA TYR A 99 -43.75 57.77 32.17
C TYR A 99 -43.57 57.52 30.67
N SER A 100 -43.69 56.27 30.24
CA SER A 100 -43.50 55.89 28.84
C SER A 100 -44.83 55.90 28.09
N LEU A 101 -44.86 56.66 26.99
CA LEU A 101 -45.84 56.51 25.92
C LEU A 101 -45.13 56.04 24.66
N TYR A 102 -45.84 55.36 23.76
CA TYR A 102 -45.21 54.69 22.62
C TYR A 102 -45.70 55.21 21.28
N VAL A 103 -44.79 55.50 20.35
CA VAL A 103 -45.17 55.66 18.94
C VAL A 103 -45.29 54.27 18.30
N PRO A 104 -46.45 53.90 17.71
CA PRO A 104 -46.62 52.61 17.05
C PRO A 104 -45.59 52.39 15.93
N VAL A 105 -45.17 51.15 15.72
CA VAL A 105 -44.22 50.77 14.65
C VAL A 105 -44.68 51.27 13.28
N ASP A 106 -45.97 51.11 12.97
CA ASP A 106 -46.51 51.45 11.66
C ASP A 106 -46.26 52.92 11.28
N PHE A 107 -46.23 53.84 12.25
CA PHE A 107 -45.98 55.25 12.01
C PHE A 107 -44.56 55.50 11.47
N MET A 108 -43.60 54.66 11.84
CA MET A 108 -42.21 54.70 11.36
C MET A 108 -41.99 53.83 10.12
N ARG A 109 -42.92 52.93 9.79
CA ARG A 109 -42.80 52.02 8.63
C ARG A 109 -43.56 52.48 7.40
N GLU A 110 -44.53 53.38 7.56
CA GLU A 110 -45.36 53.89 6.47
C GLU A 110 -44.65 54.92 5.58
N ILE A 111 -43.82 55.79 6.17
CA ILE A 111 -43.25 56.93 5.45
C ILE A 111 -41.86 57.30 5.92
N ASP A 112 -40.97 57.54 4.96
CA ASP A 112 -39.68 58.20 5.20
C ASP A 112 -39.89 59.71 5.29
N ALA A 113 -39.62 60.26 6.46
CA ALA A 113 -39.88 61.66 6.75
C ALA A 113 -39.05 62.18 7.93
N VAL A 114 -38.80 63.48 7.90
CA VAL A 114 -38.52 64.24 9.11
C VAL A 114 -39.85 64.49 9.81
N VAL A 115 -39.94 64.11 11.08
CA VAL A 115 -41.15 64.14 11.92
C VAL A 115 -40.87 64.89 13.21
N GLU A 116 -41.92 65.35 13.87
CA GLU A 116 -41.83 65.93 15.20
C GLU A 116 -42.62 65.07 16.20
N ALA A 117 -41.96 64.59 17.25
CA ALA A 117 -42.63 64.00 18.40
C ALA A 117 -42.80 65.08 19.49
N PHE A 118 -43.99 65.18 20.07
CA PHE A 118 -44.23 66.04 21.24
C PHE A 118 -45.39 65.47 22.05
N TYR A 119 -45.56 65.92 23.27
CA TYR A 119 -46.70 65.51 24.09
C TYR A 119 -47.50 66.73 24.55
N THR A 120 -48.78 66.52 24.82
CA THR A 120 -49.65 67.52 25.43
C THR A 120 -50.21 67.01 26.75
N VAL A 121 -50.40 67.92 27.70
CA VAL A 121 -51.22 67.67 28.88
C VAL A 121 -52.48 68.51 28.77
N THR A 122 -53.63 67.84 28.70
CA THR A 122 -54.95 68.46 28.64
C THR A 122 -55.57 68.46 30.02
N ASP A 123 -55.90 69.64 30.54
CA ASP A 123 -56.60 69.77 31.82
C ASP A 123 -58.12 69.47 31.69
N GLU A 124 -58.80 69.39 32.83
CA GLU A 124 -60.25 69.15 32.88
C GLU A 124 -61.10 70.26 32.24
N GLY A 125 -60.52 71.45 32.03
CA GLY A 125 -61.15 72.55 31.30
C GLY A 125 -61.01 72.42 29.79
N GLY A 126 -60.32 71.38 29.30
CA GLY A 126 -60.04 71.15 27.88
C GLY A 126 -58.86 71.95 27.34
N THR A 127 -58.07 72.60 28.21
CA THR A 127 -56.90 73.37 27.77
C THR A 127 -55.70 72.44 27.60
N ALA A 128 -55.26 72.23 26.36
CA ALA A 128 -54.07 71.45 26.04
C ALA A 128 -52.80 72.32 26.11
N THR A 129 -51.81 71.88 26.89
CA THR A 129 -50.49 72.51 26.98
C THR A 129 -49.45 71.61 26.31
N PRO A 130 -48.73 72.05 25.25
CA PRO A 130 -47.74 71.21 24.55
C PRO A 130 -46.34 71.27 25.17
N SER A 131 -45.54 70.24 24.94
CA SER A 131 -44.08 70.24 25.11
C SER A 131 -43.39 70.90 23.92
N PHE A 132 -42.07 71.12 24.04
CA PHE A 132 -41.26 71.38 22.85
C PHE A 132 -41.26 70.15 21.94
N PRO A 133 -41.42 70.33 20.61
CA PRO A 133 -41.27 69.25 19.65
C PRO A 133 -39.82 68.81 19.54
N LEU A 134 -39.63 67.50 19.48
CA LEU A 134 -38.38 66.84 19.16
C LEU A 134 -38.40 66.40 17.70
N THR A 135 -37.48 66.93 16.90
CA THR A 135 -37.28 66.51 15.52
C THR A 135 -36.64 65.13 15.49
N LEU A 136 -37.25 64.21 14.74
CA LEU A 136 -36.74 62.87 14.47
C LEU A 136 -36.71 62.63 12.96
N THR A 137 -35.82 61.75 12.50
CA THR A 137 -35.76 61.34 11.09
C THR A 137 -36.01 59.84 10.99
N VAL A 138 -37.02 59.49 10.20
CA VAL A 138 -37.34 58.11 9.83
C VAL A 138 -36.74 57.82 8.45
N ASP A 139 -35.87 56.83 8.38
CA ASP A 139 -35.26 56.35 7.13
C ASP A 139 -35.31 54.82 7.04
N ASN A 140 -36.09 54.33 6.08
CA ASN A 140 -36.27 52.93 5.74
C ASN A 140 -35.69 52.59 4.36
N ASN A 141 -35.04 53.53 3.67
CA ASN A 141 -34.57 53.32 2.30
C ASN A 141 -33.12 52.82 2.29
N PRO A 142 -32.87 51.55 1.93
CA PRO A 142 -31.50 51.08 1.81
C PRO A 142 -30.76 51.76 0.65
N PRO A 143 -29.43 51.91 0.76
CA PRO A 143 -28.59 52.27 -0.36
C PRO A 143 -28.72 51.21 -1.48
N ARG A 144 -28.45 51.61 -2.73
CA ARG A 144 -28.58 50.73 -3.91
C ARG A 144 -27.40 50.86 -4.86
N PHE A 145 -27.00 49.74 -5.45
CA PHE A 145 -26.07 49.74 -6.58
C PHE A 145 -26.65 50.49 -7.78
N GLN A 146 -25.79 51.10 -8.61
CA GLN A 146 -26.22 51.77 -9.84
C GLN A 146 -26.49 50.75 -10.95
N ASP A 147 -25.67 49.71 -10.99
CA ASP A 147 -25.76 48.60 -11.93
C ASP A 147 -25.62 47.25 -11.20
N PRO A 148 -26.37 46.20 -11.59
CA PRO A 148 -26.17 44.85 -11.06
C PRO A 148 -24.73 44.31 -11.17
N ASP A 149 -23.94 44.80 -12.13
CA ASP A 149 -22.55 44.40 -12.37
C ASP A 149 -21.53 45.27 -11.59
N ASP A 150 -21.98 46.17 -10.72
CA ASP A 150 -21.11 46.97 -9.85
C ASP A 150 -20.25 46.06 -8.95
N LYS A 151 -18.94 46.04 -9.21
CA LYS A 151 -17.93 45.32 -8.43
C LYS A 151 -16.78 46.23 -8.02
N ALA A 152 -16.13 45.87 -6.92
CA ALA A 152 -14.91 46.54 -6.50
C ALA A 152 -13.77 46.27 -7.50
N ARG A 153 -12.74 47.12 -7.50
CA ARG A 153 -11.54 46.96 -8.33
C ARG A 153 -10.29 47.22 -7.50
N PHE A 154 -9.18 46.54 -7.78
CA PHE A 154 -7.92 46.89 -7.11
C PHE A 154 -7.52 48.32 -7.48
N VAL A 155 -7.08 49.09 -6.49
CA VAL A 155 -6.48 50.40 -6.74
C VAL A 155 -5.10 50.23 -7.38
N ASP A 156 -4.35 49.20 -6.98
CA ASP A 156 -3.04 48.88 -7.55
C ASP A 156 -3.16 47.79 -8.65
N PRO A 157 -2.95 48.14 -9.94
CA PRO A 157 -3.01 47.17 -11.04
C PRO A 157 -1.90 46.12 -10.99
N ALA A 158 -0.79 46.35 -10.27
CA ALA A 158 0.25 45.35 -10.08
C ALA A 158 -0.22 44.21 -9.16
N ILE A 159 -1.06 44.52 -8.17
CA ILE A 159 -1.71 43.50 -7.31
C ILE A 159 -2.74 42.72 -8.11
N GLU A 160 -3.52 43.37 -8.97
CA GLU A 160 -4.46 42.68 -9.88
C GLU A 160 -3.71 41.70 -10.80
N ALA A 161 -2.59 42.13 -11.39
CA ALA A 161 -1.80 41.31 -12.30
C ALA A 161 -1.06 40.15 -11.62
N SER A 162 -0.52 40.37 -10.42
CA SER A 162 0.25 39.34 -9.67
C SER A 162 -0.64 38.44 -8.81
N GLY A 163 -1.85 38.87 -8.50
CA GLY A 163 -2.71 38.26 -7.49
C GLY A 163 -2.25 38.54 -6.06
N ILE A 164 -2.97 37.94 -5.11
CA ILE A 164 -2.65 38.01 -3.69
C ILE A 164 -1.64 36.92 -3.35
N THR A 165 -0.38 37.33 -3.16
CA THR A 165 0.71 36.46 -2.71
C THR A 165 1.17 36.82 -1.31
N GLU A 166 1.92 35.95 -0.63
CA GLU A 166 2.48 36.32 0.68
C GLU A 166 3.43 37.52 0.58
N ALA A 167 4.18 37.66 -0.53
CA ALA A 167 5.02 38.83 -0.77
C ALA A 167 4.19 40.13 -0.89
N VAL A 168 3.04 40.06 -1.57
CA VAL A 168 2.09 41.19 -1.67
C VAL A 168 1.52 41.54 -0.29
N LEU A 169 1.11 40.55 0.50
CA LEU A 169 0.55 40.76 1.84
C LEU A 169 1.60 41.22 2.87
N ALA A 170 2.87 40.84 2.69
CA ALA A 170 3.97 41.31 3.54
C ALA A 170 4.36 42.77 3.22
N ALA A 171 4.27 43.17 1.95
CA ALA A 171 4.59 44.52 1.50
C ALA A 171 3.46 45.53 1.78
N ASN A 172 2.21 45.07 1.90
CA ASN A 172 1.04 45.93 2.02
C ASN A 172 0.23 45.57 3.28
N PRO A 173 0.15 46.44 4.31
CA PRO A 173 -0.68 46.16 5.49
C PRO A 173 -2.19 46.17 5.17
N PHE A 174 -2.59 46.85 4.10
CA PHE A 174 -3.95 46.86 3.58
C PHE A 174 -3.92 46.67 2.06
N ILE A 175 -4.89 45.93 1.55
CA ILE A 175 -5.20 45.86 0.12
C ILE A 175 -6.34 46.83 -0.14
N GLU A 176 -6.06 47.84 -0.95
CA GLU A 176 -7.02 48.90 -1.27
C GLU A 176 -7.83 48.53 -2.51
N VAL A 177 -9.15 48.51 -2.36
CA VAL A 177 -10.08 48.29 -3.46
C VAL A 177 -11.03 49.47 -3.59
N GLU A 178 -11.22 49.95 -4.80
CA GLU A 178 -12.16 51.02 -5.13
C GLU A 178 -13.55 50.41 -5.30
N VAL A 179 -14.54 50.99 -4.60
CA VAL A 179 -15.95 50.66 -4.72
C VAL A 179 -16.65 51.67 -5.63
N PRO A 180 -17.43 51.23 -6.64
CA PRO A 180 -18.19 52.12 -7.50
C PRO A 180 -19.14 53.05 -6.71
N PRO A 181 -19.46 54.26 -7.24
CA PRO A 181 -20.48 55.12 -6.67
C PRO A 181 -21.85 54.41 -6.60
N TYR A 182 -22.63 54.70 -5.56
CA TYR A 182 -23.94 54.08 -5.34
C TYR A 182 -25.04 55.12 -5.07
N ILE A 183 -26.28 54.70 -5.23
CA ILE A 183 -27.48 55.53 -5.02
C ILE A 183 -27.82 55.55 -3.53
N GLY A 184 -28.18 56.73 -3.02
CA GLY A 184 -28.51 56.93 -1.60
C GLY A 184 -27.29 57.21 -0.73
N ARG A 185 -26.13 57.48 -1.32
CA ARG A 185 -24.89 57.78 -0.61
C ARG A 185 -25.02 59.01 0.30
N ALA A 186 -24.65 58.84 1.57
CA ALA A 186 -24.58 59.89 2.58
C ALA A 186 -23.28 59.78 3.40
N GLY A 187 -23.06 60.76 4.28
CA GLY A 187 -21.99 60.68 5.28
C GLY A 187 -22.36 59.71 6.39
N ARG A 188 -21.37 58.99 6.91
CA ARG A 188 -21.48 57.90 7.89
C ARG A 188 -22.14 56.62 7.35
N ASP A 189 -22.20 56.47 6.03
CA ASP A 189 -22.46 55.18 5.40
C ASP A 189 -21.28 54.24 5.64
N SER A 190 -21.53 52.94 5.62
CA SER A 190 -20.51 51.92 5.86
C SER A 190 -20.60 50.77 4.86
N ILE A 191 -19.46 50.12 4.59
CA ILE A 191 -19.38 49.04 3.60
C ILE A 191 -18.97 47.76 4.29
N GLY A 192 -19.89 46.80 4.41
CA GLY A 192 -19.59 45.46 4.92
C GLY A 192 -18.99 44.60 3.83
N TYR A 193 -17.77 44.08 4.00
CA TYR A 193 -17.09 43.25 3.00
C TYR A 193 -16.90 41.80 3.45
N TYR A 194 -16.82 40.92 2.46
CA TYR A 194 -16.85 39.46 2.59
C TYR A 194 -15.79 38.87 1.65
N LEU A 195 -14.78 38.22 2.22
CA LEU A 195 -13.75 37.47 1.53
C LEU A 195 -14.06 35.97 1.61
N SER A 196 -14.04 35.28 0.47
CA SER A 196 -14.41 33.87 0.39
C SER A 196 -13.70 33.16 -0.76
N ASN A 197 -13.53 31.83 -0.65
CA ASN A 197 -13.13 30.96 -1.75
C ASN A 197 -14.31 30.53 -2.63
N THR A 198 -15.54 30.93 -2.29
CA THR A 198 -16.77 30.63 -3.04
C THR A 198 -17.56 31.90 -3.35
N THR A 199 -18.27 31.89 -4.48
CA THR A 199 -19.21 32.95 -4.87
C THR A 199 -20.61 32.36 -5.14
N PRO A 200 -21.69 32.87 -4.52
CA PRO A 200 -21.68 33.85 -3.43
C PRO A 200 -21.07 33.26 -2.13
N PRO A 201 -20.69 34.10 -1.16
CA PRO A 201 -20.15 33.62 0.12
C PRO A 201 -21.23 32.88 0.93
N PHE A 202 -20.92 31.66 1.39
CA PHE A 202 -21.82 30.87 2.24
C PHE A 202 -21.05 30.07 3.31
N PRO A 203 -21.36 30.24 4.61
CA PRO A 203 -22.23 31.28 5.17
C PRO A 203 -21.66 32.70 4.95
N PRO A 204 -22.50 33.75 4.89
CA PRO A 204 -22.05 35.11 4.64
C PRO A 204 -21.41 35.74 5.89
N ILE A 205 -20.17 35.35 6.19
CA ILE A 205 -19.39 35.87 7.32
C ILE A 205 -18.74 37.19 6.90
N GLN A 206 -19.17 38.29 7.52
CA GLN A 206 -18.61 39.62 7.27
C GLN A 206 -17.21 39.74 7.90
N ASN A 207 -16.21 40.13 7.11
CA ASN A 207 -14.84 40.31 7.59
C ASN A 207 -14.60 41.69 8.22
N GLY A 208 -15.30 42.72 7.75
CA GLY A 208 -15.21 44.06 8.33
C GLY A 208 -16.26 45.00 7.76
N ARG A 209 -16.44 46.16 8.41
CA ARG A 209 -17.41 47.20 8.03
C ARG A 209 -16.88 48.61 8.34
N PRO A 210 -15.94 49.14 7.55
CA PRO A 210 -15.50 50.52 7.69
C PRO A 210 -16.62 51.51 7.36
N GLU A 211 -16.63 52.61 8.11
CA GLU A 211 -17.50 53.78 7.93
C GLU A 211 -16.78 54.85 7.10
N PHE A 212 -17.54 55.58 6.30
CA PHE A 212 -17.11 56.75 5.51
C PHE A 212 -17.75 58.01 6.11
N PRO A 213 -17.04 58.76 6.97
CA PRO A 213 -17.61 59.89 7.71
C PRO A 213 -18.26 60.96 6.83
N LEU A 214 -17.68 61.26 5.66
CA LEU A 214 -18.16 62.30 4.75
C LEU A 214 -18.62 61.71 3.41
N ILE A 215 -19.67 62.31 2.84
CA ILE A 215 -20.16 61.97 1.49
C ILE A 215 -19.08 62.15 0.41
N THR A 216 -18.09 63.01 0.65
CA THR A 216 -16.99 63.33 -0.26
C THR A 216 -15.77 62.41 -0.10
N ASP A 217 -15.74 61.52 0.89
CA ASP A 217 -14.61 60.62 1.09
C ASP A 217 -14.41 59.72 -0.15
N PRO A 218 -13.18 59.37 -0.54
CA PRO A 218 -13.00 58.40 -1.62
C PRO A 218 -13.56 57.04 -1.20
N LEU A 219 -14.28 56.34 -2.09
CA LEU A 219 -14.82 55.00 -1.83
C LEU A 219 -13.73 53.92 -1.95
N ILE A 220 -12.63 54.10 -1.21
CA ILE A 220 -11.52 53.16 -1.15
C ILE A 220 -11.68 52.33 0.12
N LEU A 221 -11.98 51.05 -0.07
CA LEU A 221 -12.05 50.07 0.99
C LEU A 221 -10.65 49.53 1.28
N ARG A 222 -10.13 49.80 2.49
CA ARG A 222 -8.83 49.31 2.95
C ARG A 222 -9.00 47.99 3.69
N VAL A 223 -8.80 46.88 2.99
CA VAL A 223 -8.99 45.53 3.53
C VAL A 223 -7.69 45.06 4.21
N PRO A 224 -7.68 44.70 5.49
CA PRO A 224 -6.47 44.24 6.17
C PRO A 224 -5.86 43.01 5.51
N ALA A 225 -4.53 43.00 5.38
CA ALA A 225 -3.79 41.91 4.75
C ALA A 225 -4.04 40.55 5.44
N GLU A 226 -4.18 40.52 6.76
CA GLU A 226 -4.49 39.28 7.49
C GLU A 226 -5.81 38.62 7.05
N HIS A 227 -6.79 39.38 6.57
CA HIS A 227 -8.06 38.78 6.15
C HIS A 227 -7.91 37.94 4.87
N PHE A 228 -6.92 38.24 4.02
CA PHE A 228 -6.62 37.44 2.83
C PHE A 228 -5.87 36.14 3.18
N ARG A 229 -5.12 36.10 4.29
CA ARG A 229 -4.39 34.89 4.73
C ARG A 229 -5.30 33.73 5.12
N GLY A 230 -6.59 34.00 5.37
CA GLY A 230 -7.59 32.97 5.61
C GLY A 230 -8.11 32.27 4.34
N LEU A 231 -7.71 32.73 3.15
CA LEU A 231 -8.14 32.16 1.87
C LEU A 231 -7.23 31.00 1.46
N SER A 232 -7.83 29.98 0.84
CA SER A 232 -7.07 28.93 0.15
C SER A 232 -6.43 29.46 -1.13
N ASN A 233 -5.26 28.91 -1.50
CA ASN A 233 -4.69 29.08 -2.84
C ASN A 233 -5.73 28.71 -3.92
N GLY A 234 -5.81 29.51 -4.99
CA GLY A 234 -6.82 29.35 -6.03
C GLY A 234 -7.48 30.68 -6.38
N ILE A 235 -8.76 30.67 -6.75
CA ILE A 235 -9.55 31.89 -6.96
C ILE A 235 -10.18 32.30 -5.62
N GLY A 236 -10.00 33.56 -5.26
CA GLY A 236 -10.68 34.24 -4.15
C GLY A 236 -11.67 35.28 -4.68
N TYR A 237 -12.66 35.61 -3.84
CA TYR A 237 -13.71 36.56 -4.17
C TYR A 237 -13.87 37.60 -3.06
N LEU A 238 -14.02 38.87 -3.43
CA LEU A 238 -14.49 39.94 -2.57
C LEU A 238 -15.90 40.37 -3.00
N HIS A 239 -16.85 40.27 -2.07
CA HIS A 239 -18.18 40.85 -2.18
C HIS A 239 -18.36 41.94 -1.11
N TYR A 240 -19.28 42.86 -1.34
CA TYR A 240 -19.67 43.84 -0.33
C TYR A 240 -21.17 44.11 -0.30
N ARG A 241 -21.62 44.68 0.83
CA ARG A 241 -22.94 45.27 1.04
C ARG A 241 -22.78 46.71 1.49
N LEU A 242 -23.69 47.55 1.03
CA LEU A 242 -23.75 48.95 1.43
C LEU A 242 -24.71 49.07 2.60
N TYR A 243 -24.34 49.89 3.59
CA TYR A 243 -25.17 50.22 4.74
C TYR A 243 -25.26 51.73 4.88
N ASP A 244 -26.46 52.26 5.04
CA ASP A 244 -26.62 53.67 5.42
C ASP A 244 -26.37 53.88 6.93
N ARG A 245 -26.46 55.14 7.35
CA ARG A 245 -26.34 55.54 8.76
C ARG A 245 -27.44 54.97 9.66
N ALA A 246 -28.66 54.78 9.13
CA ALA A 246 -29.78 54.21 9.88
C ALA A 246 -29.58 52.70 10.13
N GLY A 247 -28.78 52.04 9.29
CA GLY A 247 -28.51 50.62 9.30
C GLY A 247 -29.30 49.83 8.25
N ASN A 248 -30.03 50.49 7.34
CA ASN A 248 -30.57 49.80 6.17
C ASN A 248 -29.44 49.40 5.23
N PHE A 249 -29.61 48.29 4.51
CA PHE A 249 -28.56 47.73 3.68
C PHE A 249 -29.06 47.06 2.41
N THR A 250 -28.17 46.89 1.44
CA THR A 250 -28.48 46.18 0.19
C THR A 250 -28.83 44.71 0.45
N LEU A 251 -29.98 44.25 -0.04
CA LEU A 251 -30.43 42.86 0.13
C LEU A 251 -29.52 41.86 -0.61
N THR A 252 -28.97 42.26 -1.75
CA THR A 252 -28.01 41.48 -2.54
C THR A 252 -26.58 41.90 -2.25
N PHE A 253 -25.63 40.99 -2.53
CA PHE A 253 -24.21 41.35 -2.62
C PHE A 253 -23.95 42.15 -3.90
N SER A 254 -22.85 42.89 -3.91
CA SER A 254 -22.22 43.38 -5.14
C SER A 254 -21.87 42.22 -6.08
N ALA A 255 -21.63 42.54 -7.36
CA ALA A 255 -20.88 41.63 -8.22
C ALA A 255 -19.49 41.33 -7.62
N PRO A 256 -18.95 40.11 -7.81
CA PRO A 256 -17.68 39.71 -7.20
C PRO A 256 -16.50 40.43 -7.86
N LEU A 257 -15.55 40.89 -7.05
CA LEU A 257 -14.16 41.05 -7.47
C LEU A 257 -13.45 39.70 -7.32
N ASP A 258 -13.10 39.08 -8.43
CA ASP A 258 -12.34 37.83 -8.52
C ASP A 258 -10.84 38.10 -8.60
N PHE A 259 -10.04 37.30 -7.89
CA PHE A 259 -8.58 37.43 -7.89
C PHE A 259 -7.88 36.10 -7.59
N THR A 260 -6.65 35.95 -8.06
CA THR A 260 -5.83 34.77 -7.76
C THR A 260 -5.19 34.90 -6.37
N VAL A 261 -5.22 33.83 -5.59
CA VAL A 261 -4.55 33.67 -4.30
C VAL A 261 -3.41 32.66 -4.44
N ASN A 262 -2.20 33.09 -4.08
CA ASN A 262 -0.98 32.28 -4.08
C ASN A 262 -0.11 32.57 -2.85
N LEU A 263 -0.58 32.13 -1.69
CA LEU A 263 0.10 32.29 -0.39
C LEU A 263 1.22 31.27 -0.19
N ILE A 264 1.14 30.10 -0.82
CA ILE A 264 2.21 29.09 -0.83
C ILE A 264 2.84 29.06 -2.23
N ALA A 265 4.07 29.57 -2.34
CA ALA A 265 4.83 29.64 -3.60
C ALA A 265 5.04 28.27 -4.23
N ASP A 266 4.92 28.16 -5.56
CA ASP A 266 4.98 26.86 -6.26
C ASP A 266 6.36 26.18 -6.13
N PRO A 267 6.42 24.84 -6.11
CA PRO A 267 7.69 24.11 -6.07
C PRO A 267 8.61 24.56 -7.21
N SER A 268 9.87 24.91 -6.87
CA SER A 268 10.85 25.36 -7.86
C SER A 268 12.22 24.70 -7.64
N ASN A 269 13.11 24.80 -8.64
CA ASN A 269 14.47 24.20 -8.57
C ASN A 269 14.49 22.69 -8.27
N LEU A 270 13.53 21.95 -8.85
CA LEU A 270 13.40 20.49 -8.68
C LEU A 270 14.67 19.78 -9.18
N PRO A 271 15.36 18.96 -8.37
CA PRO A 271 16.48 18.15 -8.83
C PRO A 271 16.02 17.03 -9.77
N ALA A 272 16.86 16.64 -10.72
CA ALA A 272 16.63 15.42 -11.51
C ALA A 272 16.64 14.18 -10.59
N PRO A 273 15.81 13.15 -10.84
CA PRO A 273 15.82 11.96 -10.01
C PRO A 273 17.12 11.17 -10.18
N ASP A 274 17.54 10.48 -9.13
CA ASP A 274 18.56 9.44 -9.19
C ASP A 274 17.98 8.07 -8.80
N ILE A 275 18.72 6.99 -9.03
CA ILE A 275 18.34 5.65 -8.59
C ILE A 275 19.03 5.35 -7.26
N ARG A 276 18.27 4.88 -6.28
CA ARG A 276 18.77 4.46 -4.97
C ARG A 276 19.61 3.19 -5.13
N PRO A 277 20.88 3.15 -4.69
CA PRO A 277 21.65 1.90 -4.64
C PRO A 277 20.99 0.88 -3.71
N PRO A 278 20.88 -0.36 -4.18
CA PRO A 278 21.91 -1.31 -3.80
C PRO A 278 22.43 -2.06 -5.04
N ALA A 279 23.71 -1.86 -5.40
CA ALA A 279 24.43 -2.51 -6.51
C ALA A 279 24.44 -1.83 -7.91
N TYR A 280 24.67 -0.50 -8.02
CA TYR A 280 24.88 0.13 -9.35
C TYR A 280 26.31 0.64 -9.54
N LEU A 281 27.27 -0.26 -9.73
CA LEU A 281 28.60 0.11 -10.23
C LEU A 281 28.69 0.11 -11.77
N ASP A 282 27.67 -0.39 -12.47
CA ASP A 282 27.67 -0.62 -13.92
C ASP A 282 26.60 0.17 -14.70
N PHE A 283 25.82 1.04 -14.03
CA PHE A 283 24.79 1.89 -14.64
C PHE A 283 23.72 1.14 -15.47
N LEU A 284 23.50 -0.15 -15.20
CA LEU A 284 22.56 -1.00 -15.93
C LEU A 284 21.62 -1.69 -14.94
N ILE A 285 20.32 -1.46 -15.09
CA ILE A 285 19.28 -2.06 -14.26
C ILE A 285 18.85 -3.41 -14.84
N LYS A 286 18.98 -4.47 -14.04
CA LYS A 286 18.75 -5.87 -14.41
C LYS A 286 17.71 -6.52 -13.49
N ARG A 287 17.41 -7.81 -13.70
CA ARG A 287 16.40 -8.55 -12.91
C ARG A 287 16.85 -8.84 -11.48
N ASP A 288 18.15 -8.97 -11.22
CA ASP A 288 18.69 -9.05 -9.85
C ASP A 288 18.45 -7.74 -9.08
N ASP A 289 18.64 -6.59 -9.72
CA ASP A 289 18.28 -5.28 -9.16
C ASP A 289 16.78 -5.20 -8.87
N ALA A 290 15.95 -5.69 -9.80
CA ALA A 290 14.50 -5.74 -9.61
C ALA A 290 14.11 -6.61 -8.40
N ARG A 291 14.83 -7.71 -8.14
CA ARG A 291 14.65 -8.54 -6.92
C ARG A 291 15.10 -7.81 -5.66
N ALA A 292 16.11 -6.94 -5.76
CA ALA A 292 16.59 -6.10 -4.66
C ALA A 292 15.77 -4.81 -4.45
N ILE A 293 14.71 -4.62 -5.25
CA ILE A 293 13.82 -3.45 -5.31
C ILE A 293 14.54 -2.22 -5.87
N VAL A 294 14.17 -1.87 -7.11
CA VAL A 294 14.59 -0.61 -7.75
C VAL A 294 13.76 0.54 -7.19
N ALA A 295 14.42 1.61 -6.76
CA ALA A 295 13.73 2.83 -6.33
C ALA A 295 14.35 4.07 -6.98
N ALA A 296 13.52 4.95 -7.53
CA ALA A 296 13.92 6.26 -8.00
C ALA A 296 13.71 7.29 -6.89
N ARG A 297 14.61 8.27 -6.78
CA ARG A 297 14.70 9.14 -5.61
C ARG A 297 14.81 10.60 -5.99
N ILE A 298 14.17 11.45 -5.19
CA ILE A 298 14.39 12.89 -5.17
C ILE A 298 15.62 13.13 -4.27
N PRO A 299 16.78 13.50 -4.83
CA PRO A 299 18.06 13.42 -4.11
C PRO A 299 18.24 14.50 -3.04
N ARG A 300 17.54 15.64 -3.16
CA ARG A 300 17.59 16.75 -2.22
C ARG A 300 16.25 17.49 -2.17
N GLU A 301 16.07 18.28 -1.13
CA GLU A 301 14.95 19.22 -1.04
C GLU A 301 15.02 20.25 -2.19
N TYR A 302 13.84 20.57 -2.72
CA TYR A 302 13.63 21.60 -3.74
C TYR A 302 13.14 22.90 -3.08
N ASP A 303 13.20 24.00 -3.80
CA ASP A 303 12.81 25.30 -3.25
C ASP A 303 11.29 25.38 -3.11
N ASP A 304 10.82 26.04 -2.05
CA ASP A 304 9.40 26.20 -1.71
C ASP A 304 8.66 24.89 -1.41
N PHE A 305 9.34 23.89 -0.86
CA PHE A 305 8.69 22.68 -0.32
C PHE A 305 7.63 23.04 0.73
N ALA A 306 6.44 22.45 0.59
CA ALA A 306 5.34 22.63 1.54
C ALA A 306 4.86 21.28 2.09
N ALA A 307 4.51 21.26 3.37
CA ALA A 307 3.90 20.09 3.98
C ALA A 307 2.59 19.73 3.24
N GLY A 308 2.47 18.46 2.85
CA GLY A 308 1.35 17.97 2.03
C GLY A 308 1.67 17.82 0.55
N ASP A 309 2.85 18.27 0.08
CA ASP A 309 3.34 17.91 -1.24
C ASP A 309 3.46 16.39 -1.38
N SER A 310 2.98 15.89 -2.51
CA SER A 310 3.06 14.48 -2.86
C SER A 310 3.75 14.30 -4.21
N VAL A 311 4.35 13.13 -4.42
CA VAL A 311 5.10 12.83 -5.64
C VAL A 311 4.43 11.72 -6.44
N VAL A 312 4.39 11.89 -7.75
CA VAL A 312 4.17 10.81 -8.71
C VAL A 312 5.47 10.60 -9.46
N MET A 313 6.12 9.45 -9.26
CA MET A 313 7.29 9.07 -10.06
C MET A 313 6.80 8.56 -11.41
N VAL A 314 7.43 8.98 -12.50
CA VAL A 314 7.10 8.58 -13.87
C VAL A 314 8.28 7.83 -14.46
N TRP A 315 8.07 6.54 -14.71
CA TRP A 315 9.06 5.65 -15.29
C TRP A 315 8.72 5.37 -16.74
N ASP A 316 9.47 5.97 -17.67
CA ASP A 316 9.28 5.80 -19.11
C ASP A 316 7.83 6.02 -19.54
N GLY A 317 7.30 7.19 -19.15
CA GLY A 317 5.91 7.59 -19.39
C GLY A 317 4.86 6.92 -18.47
N ARG A 318 5.23 5.93 -17.66
CA ARG A 318 4.31 5.19 -16.77
C ARG A 318 4.33 5.76 -15.35
N PRO A 319 3.21 6.33 -14.85
CA PRO A 319 3.16 6.88 -13.51
C PRO A 319 3.05 5.77 -12.44
N VAL A 320 3.83 5.91 -11.37
CA VAL A 320 3.70 5.13 -10.13
C VAL A 320 2.61 5.79 -9.29
N LEU A 321 1.45 5.14 -9.23
CA LEU A 321 0.27 5.64 -8.53
C LEU A 321 -0.05 4.80 -7.29
N PRO A 322 -0.71 5.40 -6.27
CA PRO A 322 -1.14 6.81 -6.18
C PRO A 322 0.03 7.77 -5.89
N ALA A 323 -0.24 9.08 -5.93
CA ALA A 323 0.71 10.09 -5.47
C ALA A 323 1.08 9.84 -4.00
N ILE A 324 2.37 9.87 -3.68
CA ILE A 324 2.90 9.51 -2.37
C ILE A 324 3.31 10.79 -1.62
N PRO A 325 2.78 11.05 -0.41
CA PRO A 325 3.21 12.20 0.39
C PRO A 325 4.71 12.17 0.70
N ILE A 326 5.38 13.30 0.52
CA ILE A 326 6.81 13.42 0.79
C ILE A 326 7.01 13.61 2.30
N THR A 327 7.78 12.72 2.92
CA THR A 327 8.03 12.71 4.38
C THR A 327 9.41 13.25 4.77
N GLY A 328 10.28 13.53 3.80
CA GLY A 328 11.64 14.02 4.02
C GLY A 328 12.55 13.73 2.83
N PHE A 329 13.77 14.25 2.87
CA PHE A 329 14.76 14.10 1.79
C PHE A 329 16.03 13.39 2.29
N PRO A 330 16.67 12.56 1.44
CA PRO A 330 16.24 12.21 0.09
C PRO A 330 15.01 11.28 0.12
N PHE A 331 14.09 11.45 -0.83
CA PHE A 331 12.81 10.73 -0.85
C PHE A 331 12.80 9.66 -1.94
N ALA A 332 12.65 8.39 -1.58
CA ALA A 332 12.66 7.28 -2.54
C ALA A 332 11.25 6.76 -2.83
N VAL A 333 10.97 6.51 -4.10
CA VAL A 333 9.76 5.85 -4.60
C VAL A 333 10.18 4.52 -5.21
N GLU A 334 9.74 3.42 -4.61
CA GLU A 334 9.95 2.08 -5.16
C GLU A 334 9.20 1.95 -6.49
N ILE A 335 9.86 1.38 -7.49
CA ILE A 335 9.31 1.17 -8.82
C ILE A 335 8.78 -0.26 -8.88
N PRO A 336 7.44 -0.45 -8.91
CA PRO A 336 6.87 -1.80 -8.95
C PRO A 336 7.33 -2.56 -10.20
N TRP A 337 7.50 -3.87 -10.09
CA TRP A 337 7.93 -4.72 -11.23
C TRP A 337 7.10 -4.51 -12.49
N THR A 338 5.78 -4.35 -12.36
CA THR A 338 4.88 -4.11 -13.49
C THR A 338 5.17 -2.80 -14.22
N ILE A 339 5.56 -1.76 -13.48
CA ILE A 339 5.97 -0.47 -14.03
C ILE A 339 7.38 -0.54 -14.60
N LEU A 340 8.31 -1.20 -13.90
CA LEU A 340 9.69 -1.38 -14.36
C LEU A 340 9.75 -2.17 -15.68
N ARG A 341 9.06 -3.32 -15.74
CA ARG A 341 9.04 -4.24 -16.89
C ARG A 341 8.23 -3.71 -18.05
N GLY A 342 7.03 -3.19 -17.81
CA GLY A 342 6.16 -2.67 -18.88
C GLY A 342 5.49 -3.73 -19.75
N PRO A 343 4.76 -3.30 -20.78
CA PRO A 343 4.04 -4.20 -21.68
C PRO A 343 4.88 -4.66 -22.88
N ASP A 344 5.95 -3.94 -23.22
CA ASP A 344 6.73 -4.16 -24.42
C ASP A 344 7.58 -5.44 -24.34
N PRO A 345 7.95 -6.03 -25.49
CA PRO A 345 8.89 -7.15 -25.52
C PRO A 345 10.20 -6.82 -24.80
N LEU A 346 10.78 -7.82 -24.13
CA LEU A 346 12.04 -7.65 -23.41
C LEU A 346 13.16 -7.24 -24.35
N ALA A 347 13.76 -6.09 -24.07
CA ALA A 347 14.89 -5.54 -24.80
C ALA A 347 15.73 -4.66 -23.87
N ARG A 348 17.00 -4.47 -24.23
CA ARG A 348 17.82 -3.42 -23.63
C ARG A 348 17.32 -2.07 -24.11
N THR A 349 16.88 -1.23 -23.17
CA THR A 349 16.29 0.07 -23.47
C THR A 349 16.85 1.15 -22.54
N GLU A 350 16.88 2.39 -23.02
CA GLU A 350 17.16 3.55 -22.18
C GLU A 350 15.81 4.15 -21.76
N VAL A 351 15.57 4.20 -20.46
CA VAL A 351 14.30 4.66 -19.89
C VAL A 351 14.43 6.08 -19.36
N GLN A 352 13.43 6.91 -19.67
CA GLN A 352 13.33 8.26 -19.12
C GLN A 352 12.65 8.23 -17.75
N VAL A 353 13.30 8.75 -16.72
CA VAL A 353 12.74 8.84 -15.36
C VAL A 353 12.62 10.30 -14.95
N ARG A 354 11.44 10.70 -14.49
CA ARG A 354 11.14 12.01 -13.92
C ARG A 354 10.09 11.85 -12.83
N TYR A 355 9.81 12.91 -12.08
CA TYR A 355 8.69 12.93 -11.16
C TYR A 355 7.88 14.21 -11.29
N GLU A 356 6.67 14.19 -10.75
CA GLU A 356 5.80 15.35 -10.64
C GLU A 356 5.50 15.62 -9.17
N ILE A 357 5.59 16.88 -8.76
CA ILE A 357 5.12 17.33 -7.46
C ILE A 357 3.66 17.75 -7.58
N HIS A 358 2.81 17.13 -6.78
CA HIS A 358 1.38 17.35 -6.70
C HIS A 358 1.08 18.12 -5.42
N ARG A 359 0.64 19.37 -5.59
CA ARG A 359 0.20 20.27 -4.51
C ARG A 359 -1.28 20.60 -4.69
N ALA A 360 -2.02 20.60 -3.59
CA ALA A 360 -3.46 20.88 -3.61
C ALA A 360 -3.77 22.23 -4.30
N GLY A 361 -4.71 22.22 -5.25
CA GLY A 361 -5.11 23.42 -5.99
C GLY A 361 -4.12 23.90 -7.06
N ARG A 362 -3.07 23.13 -7.37
CA ARG A 362 -2.06 23.46 -8.39
C ARG A 362 -1.96 22.35 -9.45
N PRO A 363 -1.64 22.71 -10.70
CA PRO A 363 -1.22 21.72 -11.70
C PRO A 363 0.03 20.96 -11.22
N PRO A 364 0.22 19.69 -11.61
CA PRO A 364 1.44 18.95 -11.32
C PRO A 364 2.68 19.65 -11.88
N MET A 365 3.73 19.75 -11.06
CA MET A 365 4.99 20.39 -11.44
C MET A 365 6.05 19.34 -11.76
N PRO A 366 6.50 19.21 -13.04
CA PRO A 366 7.43 18.17 -13.44
C PRO A 366 8.89 18.52 -13.10
N SER A 367 9.66 17.51 -12.73
CA SER A 367 11.12 17.59 -12.60
C SER A 367 11.83 17.53 -13.97
N PRO A 368 13.11 17.91 -14.04
CA PRO A 368 14.00 17.45 -15.11
C PRO A 368 14.02 15.92 -15.17
N SER A 369 14.40 15.38 -16.34
CA SER A 369 14.50 13.93 -16.55
C SER A 369 15.92 13.43 -16.39
N SER A 370 16.04 12.20 -15.89
CA SER A 370 17.25 11.38 -15.93
C SER A 370 17.02 10.17 -16.86
N PHE A 371 18.08 9.59 -17.38
CA PHE A 371 18.03 8.46 -18.29
C PHE A 371 18.87 7.30 -17.73
N PHE A 372 18.32 6.09 -17.77
CA PHE A 372 18.96 4.90 -17.21
C PHE A 372 18.83 3.74 -18.19
N TRP A 373 19.86 2.91 -18.29
CA TRP A 373 19.77 1.68 -19.08
C TRP A 373 19.08 0.58 -18.26
N VAL A 374 18.10 -0.07 -18.88
CA VAL A 374 17.38 -1.21 -18.34
C VAL A 374 17.51 -2.37 -19.30
N ASP A 375 17.96 -3.52 -18.82
CA ASP A 375 18.03 -4.76 -19.59
C ASP A 375 17.47 -5.92 -18.77
N LEU A 376 16.21 -6.24 -19.04
CA LEU A 376 15.47 -7.33 -18.40
C LEU A 376 15.35 -8.55 -19.30
N THR A 377 16.13 -8.60 -20.40
CA THR A 377 16.17 -9.75 -21.31
C THR A 377 16.62 -11.01 -20.58
N ILE A 378 16.16 -12.17 -21.02
CA ILE A 378 16.41 -13.46 -20.37
C ILE A 378 16.71 -14.52 -21.42
N ALA A 379 17.41 -15.57 -21.02
CA ALA A 379 17.49 -16.81 -21.76
C ALA A 379 16.22 -17.65 -21.49
N GLY A 380 15.35 -17.75 -22.49
CA GLY A 380 14.09 -18.52 -22.45
C GLY A 380 12.83 -17.71 -22.22
N GLN A 381 11.74 -18.40 -21.86
CA GLN A 381 10.44 -17.76 -21.61
C GLN A 381 10.40 -16.99 -20.28
N ASP A 382 9.58 -15.94 -20.24
CA ASP A 382 9.26 -15.19 -19.03
C ASP A 382 8.19 -15.93 -18.19
N HIS A 383 7.92 -15.48 -16.96
CA HIS A 383 7.00 -16.17 -16.05
C HIS A 383 6.19 -15.22 -15.15
N PRO A 384 5.03 -15.66 -14.62
CA PRO A 384 4.15 -14.81 -13.81
C PRO A 384 4.77 -14.28 -12.51
N ASN A 385 5.76 -15.01 -11.96
CA ASN A 385 6.42 -14.65 -10.70
C ASN A 385 7.69 -13.81 -10.91
N ALA A 386 7.96 -13.35 -12.13
CA ALA A 386 9.05 -12.43 -12.40
C ALA A 386 8.98 -11.21 -11.45
N PRO A 387 10.12 -10.68 -10.96
CA PRO A 387 11.50 -10.98 -11.34
C PRO A 387 12.15 -12.12 -10.53
N ALA A 388 11.37 -12.95 -9.83
CA ALA A 388 11.90 -14.05 -9.04
C ALA A 388 12.84 -14.92 -9.89
N LEU A 389 13.92 -15.41 -9.26
CA LEU A 389 14.91 -16.23 -9.95
C LEU A 389 14.32 -17.57 -10.40
N LEU A 390 13.43 -18.16 -9.58
CA LEU A 390 12.75 -19.40 -9.88
C LEU A 390 11.67 -19.22 -10.96
N ASN A 391 11.88 -19.89 -12.09
CA ASN A 391 10.93 -20.00 -13.19
C ASN A 391 10.43 -21.45 -13.31
N THR A 392 9.26 -21.70 -12.71
CA THR A 392 8.59 -23.01 -12.71
C THR A 392 8.03 -23.43 -14.08
N THR A 393 8.19 -22.61 -15.12
CA THR A 393 7.78 -22.94 -16.49
C THR A 393 8.92 -23.53 -17.32
N LEU A 394 10.16 -23.50 -16.81
CA LEU A 394 11.29 -24.20 -17.41
C LEU A 394 11.12 -25.71 -17.26
N ALA A 395 11.59 -26.48 -18.23
CA ALA A 395 11.55 -27.94 -18.17
C ALA A 395 12.39 -28.45 -16.99
N LEU A 396 12.00 -29.58 -16.41
CA LEU A 396 12.84 -30.30 -15.45
C LEU A 396 13.95 -31.04 -16.18
N VAL A 397 15.04 -31.35 -15.46
CA VAL A 397 16.10 -32.21 -15.98
C VAL A 397 15.73 -33.68 -15.83
N ASP A 398 16.17 -34.49 -16.78
CA ASP A 398 16.15 -35.95 -16.72
C ASP A 398 17.58 -36.45 -16.47
N VAL A 399 17.78 -37.21 -15.39
CA VAL A 399 19.09 -37.74 -15.00
C VAL A 399 19.12 -39.24 -15.25
N PHE A 400 20.15 -39.72 -15.94
CA PHE A 400 20.38 -41.15 -16.18
C PHE A 400 21.77 -41.57 -15.67
N GLY A 401 21.84 -42.61 -14.86
CA GLY A 401 23.12 -43.18 -14.43
C GLY A 401 23.87 -43.84 -15.59
N LYS A 402 25.14 -43.48 -15.81
CA LYS A 402 25.94 -44.08 -16.91
C LYS A 402 26.30 -45.54 -16.66
N GLY A 403 26.47 -45.92 -15.39
CA GLY A 403 26.77 -47.29 -14.98
C GLY A 403 25.51 -48.12 -14.75
N SER A 404 24.45 -47.49 -14.22
CA SER A 404 23.22 -48.19 -13.86
C SER A 404 22.16 -48.22 -14.97
N GLY A 405 22.08 -47.18 -15.79
CA GLY A 405 21.02 -46.95 -16.78
C GLY A 405 19.68 -46.51 -16.17
N LEU A 406 19.63 -46.24 -14.87
CA LEU A 406 18.39 -45.89 -14.16
C LEU A 406 18.04 -44.41 -14.36
N HIS A 407 16.74 -44.12 -14.44
CA HIS A 407 16.20 -42.76 -14.59
C HIS A 407 15.89 -42.17 -13.21
N ASN A 408 16.40 -40.97 -12.95
CA ASN A 408 16.30 -40.23 -11.69
C ASN A 408 16.68 -41.05 -10.44
N GLU A 409 17.52 -42.07 -10.63
CA GLU A 409 18.05 -42.94 -9.60
C GLU A 409 19.51 -43.27 -9.94
N LEU A 410 20.39 -43.19 -8.95
CA LEU A 410 21.83 -43.42 -9.10
C LEU A 410 22.31 -44.41 -8.03
N ASP A 411 22.99 -45.47 -8.47
CA ASP A 411 23.54 -46.50 -7.60
C ASP A 411 25.07 -46.54 -7.62
N PHE A 412 25.66 -47.50 -6.91
CA PHE A 412 27.12 -47.63 -6.78
C PHE A 412 27.85 -47.78 -8.14
N ARG A 413 27.18 -48.20 -9.21
CA ARG A 413 27.75 -48.30 -10.57
C ARG A 413 28.03 -46.91 -11.16
N ASP A 414 27.24 -45.91 -10.76
CA ASP A 414 27.36 -44.52 -11.24
C ASP A 414 28.44 -43.74 -10.48
N ALA A 415 28.87 -44.22 -9.30
CA ALA A 415 29.92 -43.59 -8.50
C ALA A 415 31.25 -43.39 -9.26
N THR A 416 31.54 -44.28 -10.22
CA THR A 416 32.70 -44.12 -11.13
C THR A 416 32.27 -43.64 -12.51
N ALA A 417 31.15 -44.17 -13.04
CA ALA A 417 30.74 -43.93 -14.41
C ALA A 417 30.18 -42.52 -14.65
N GLY A 418 29.62 -41.87 -13.61
CA GLY A 418 28.94 -40.58 -13.73
C GLY A 418 27.48 -40.71 -14.16
N ALA A 419 26.89 -39.58 -14.56
CA ALA A 419 25.52 -39.48 -15.02
C ALA A 419 25.42 -38.63 -16.30
N GLU A 420 24.41 -38.92 -17.10
CA GLU A 420 23.96 -38.11 -18.22
C GLU A 420 22.76 -37.28 -17.77
N VAL A 421 22.79 -35.99 -18.05
CA VAL A 421 21.70 -35.09 -17.69
C VAL A 421 21.19 -34.43 -18.95
N TRP A 422 19.89 -34.58 -19.18
CA TRP A 422 19.18 -34.10 -20.34
C TRP A 422 18.14 -33.07 -19.93
N VAL A 423 17.87 -32.12 -20.81
CA VAL A 423 16.78 -31.15 -20.63
C VAL A 423 16.16 -30.79 -21.96
N ARG A 424 14.88 -30.45 -21.94
CA ARG A 424 14.17 -29.90 -23.10
C ARG A 424 14.41 -28.40 -23.17
N LEU A 425 14.93 -27.94 -24.31
CA LEU A 425 15.33 -26.55 -24.48
C LEU A 425 14.13 -25.59 -24.41
N TYR A 426 14.34 -24.45 -23.77
CA TYR A 426 13.32 -23.41 -23.53
C TYR A 426 12.91 -22.68 -24.82
N GLN A 427 11.91 -21.79 -24.72
CA GLN A 427 11.37 -21.07 -25.88
C GLN A 427 12.39 -20.07 -26.46
N THR A 428 12.47 -20.00 -27.79
CA THR A 428 13.34 -19.05 -28.54
C THR A 428 14.81 -19.10 -28.11
N PRO A 429 15.45 -20.29 -28.15
CA PRO A 429 16.86 -20.42 -27.80
C PRO A 429 17.75 -19.57 -28.69
N VAL A 430 18.70 -18.84 -28.09
CA VAL A 430 19.66 -18.01 -28.82
C VAL A 430 21.06 -18.60 -28.65
N ALA A 431 21.75 -18.81 -29.78
CA ALA A 431 23.11 -19.36 -29.76
C ALA A 431 24.04 -18.51 -28.88
N GLY A 432 24.79 -19.17 -27.99
CA GLY A 432 25.67 -18.53 -27.01
C GLY A 432 25.02 -18.26 -25.64
N GLU A 433 23.71 -18.44 -25.48
CA GLU A 433 23.10 -18.56 -24.15
C GLU A 433 23.61 -19.82 -23.43
N ARG A 434 23.63 -19.79 -22.10
CA ARG A 434 24.27 -20.83 -21.29
C ARG A 434 23.30 -21.41 -20.27
N LEU A 435 23.27 -22.73 -20.20
CA LEU A 435 22.62 -23.49 -19.14
C LEU A 435 23.68 -24.03 -18.20
N GLU A 436 23.48 -23.90 -16.89
CA GLU A 436 24.43 -24.37 -15.88
C GLU A 436 23.73 -25.25 -14.85
N LEU A 437 24.22 -26.48 -14.68
CA LEU A 437 23.63 -27.49 -13.82
C LEU A 437 24.19 -27.40 -12.40
N TYR A 438 23.30 -27.48 -11.40
CA TYR A 438 23.61 -27.47 -9.98
C TYR A 438 23.12 -28.77 -9.33
N TRP A 439 23.95 -29.33 -8.46
CA TRP A 439 23.78 -30.62 -7.80
C TRP A 439 23.73 -30.41 -6.28
N ASN A 440 22.56 -30.56 -5.67
CA ASN A 440 22.35 -30.29 -4.24
C ASN A 440 22.83 -28.89 -3.82
N GLY A 441 22.55 -27.87 -4.65
CA GLY A 441 23.00 -26.49 -4.44
C GLY A 441 24.49 -26.24 -4.74
N THR A 442 25.26 -27.25 -5.12
CA THR A 442 26.66 -27.12 -5.51
C THR A 442 26.77 -27.07 -7.03
N GLY A 443 27.49 -26.09 -7.58
CA GLY A 443 27.69 -25.98 -9.02
C GLY A 443 28.37 -24.68 -9.44
N PRO A 444 28.52 -24.47 -10.76
CA PRO A 444 28.05 -25.34 -11.82
C PRO A 444 28.86 -26.64 -11.95
N VAL A 445 28.20 -27.81 -11.98
CA VAL A 445 28.85 -29.13 -12.13
C VAL A 445 28.91 -29.61 -13.59
N ALA A 446 28.02 -29.07 -14.42
CA ALA A 446 27.93 -29.30 -15.85
C ALA A 446 27.30 -28.09 -16.52
N HIS A 447 27.43 -27.97 -17.83
CA HIS A 447 26.82 -26.87 -18.59
C HIS A 447 26.41 -27.31 -19.99
N TYR A 448 25.61 -26.48 -20.64
CA TYR A 448 25.32 -26.55 -22.06
C TYR A 448 25.31 -25.14 -22.63
N ASP A 449 26.09 -24.90 -23.68
CA ASP A 449 26.02 -23.66 -24.44
C ASP A 449 25.08 -23.89 -25.64
N VAL A 450 24.06 -23.06 -25.79
CA VAL A 450 23.08 -23.16 -26.88
C VAL A 450 23.80 -22.99 -28.21
N GLN A 451 23.55 -23.93 -29.12
CA GLN A 451 24.22 -24.02 -30.42
C GLN A 451 23.39 -23.36 -31.53
N PRO A 452 24.03 -22.92 -32.63
CA PRO A 452 23.30 -22.50 -33.82
C PRO A 452 22.42 -23.65 -34.37
N GLY A 453 21.12 -23.40 -34.50
CA GLY A 453 20.16 -24.36 -35.03
C GLY A 453 19.35 -25.10 -33.96
N ASP A 454 19.67 -24.91 -32.68
CA ASP A 454 18.83 -25.40 -31.59
C ASP A 454 17.43 -24.78 -31.64
N VAL A 455 16.41 -25.58 -31.32
CA VAL A 455 15.00 -25.17 -31.34
C VAL A 455 14.29 -25.51 -30.04
N PHE A 456 13.14 -24.87 -29.83
CA PHE A 456 12.26 -25.13 -28.68
C PHE A 456 11.92 -26.62 -28.54
N ASP A 457 11.91 -27.12 -27.31
CA ASP A 457 11.58 -28.51 -26.93
C ASP A 457 12.54 -29.59 -27.48
N GLN A 458 13.66 -29.19 -28.08
CA GLN A 458 14.73 -30.10 -28.44
C GLN A 458 15.40 -30.66 -27.17
N PRO A 459 15.53 -32.00 -27.02
CA PRO A 459 16.33 -32.57 -25.95
C PRO A 459 17.82 -32.28 -26.20
N VAL A 460 18.47 -31.67 -25.20
CA VAL A 460 19.91 -31.41 -25.21
C VAL A 460 20.55 -32.02 -23.97
N GLN A 461 21.82 -32.42 -24.13
CA GLN A 461 22.60 -33.02 -23.06
C GLN A 461 23.56 -32.00 -22.48
N PHE A 462 23.58 -31.86 -21.16
CA PHE A 462 24.68 -31.16 -20.48
C PHE A 462 25.99 -31.93 -20.69
N THR A 463 27.14 -31.25 -20.53
CA THR A 463 28.42 -31.95 -20.38
C THR A 463 28.33 -33.04 -19.29
N ASP A 464 29.05 -34.14 -19.46
CA ASP A 464 29.03 -35.27 -18.53
C ASP A 464 29.19 -34.86 -17.06
N VAL A 465 28.30 -35.36 -16.20
CA VAL A 465 28.44 -35.21 -14.75
C VAL A 465 29.33 -36.34 -14.23
N PRO A 466 30.56 -36.05 -13.75
CA PRO A 466 31.49 -37.10 -13.35
C PRO A 466 31.05 -37.78 -12.05
N GLY A 467 31.36 -39.07 -11.88
CA GLY A 467 30.98 -39.86 -10.70
C GLY A 467 31.41 -39.23 -9.36
N ARG A 468 32.52 -38.46 -9.34
CA ARG A 468 32.94 -37.70 -8.16
C ARG A 468 31.87 -36.74 -7.62
N VAL A 469 31.08 -36.11 -8.50
CA VAL A 469 29.99 -35.19 -8.12
C VAL A 469 28.87 -35.96 -7.42
N ILE A 470 28.56 -37.17 -7.90
CA ILE A 470 27.56 -38.07 -7.32
C ILE A 470 28.02 -38.52 -5.92
N VAL A 471 29.29 -38.90 -5.78
CA VAL A 471 29.88 -39.35 -4.50
C VAL A 471 29.96 -38.22 -3.48
N GLU A 472 30.44 -37.03 -3.88
CA GLU A 472 30.49 -35.83 -3.02
C GLU A 472 29.07 -35.40 -2.59
N GLY A 473 28.09 -35.56 -3.50
CA GLY A 473 26.68 -35.29 -3.25
C GLY A 473 26.04 -36.16 -2.16
N SER A 474 26.71 -37.23 -1.72
CA SER A 474 26.23 -38.20 -0.72
C SER A 474 24.92 -38.90 -1.09
N ASN A 475 24.50 -39.88 -0.28
CA ASN A 475 23.27 -40.62 -0.51
C ASN A 475 22.07 -39.84 0.05
N PHE A 476 21.14 -39.46 -0.82
CA PHE A 476 19.89 -38.79 -0.46
C PHE A 476 18.75 -39.37 -1.29
N PRO A 477 17.59 -39.67 -0.68
CA PRO A 477 16.43 -40.19 -1.41
C PRO A 477 15.82 -39.17 -2.39
N ASP A 478 16.01 -37.87 -2.13
CA ASP A 478 15.44 -36.77 -2.91
C ASP A 478 16.48 -35.65 -3.10
N LEU A 479 17.64 -35.97 -3.70
CA LEU A 479 18.68 -34.98 -3.97
C LEU A 479 18.19 -33.97 -5.02
N PRO A 480 18.15 -32.65 -4.73
CA PRO A 480 17.64 -31.68 -5.69
C PRO A 480 18.69 -31.36 -6.77
N VAL A 481 18.34 -31.58 -8.03
CA VAL A 481 19.12 -31.19 -9.20
C VAL A 481 18.33 -30.20 -10.03
N TYR A 482 18.92 -29.03 -10.32
CA TYR A 482 18.29 -27.97 -11.11
C TYR A 482 19.34 -27.32 -12.01
N TYR A 483 18.91 -26.44 -12.92
CA TYR A 483 19.82 -25.64 -13.73
C TYR A 483 19.42 -24.18 -13.74
N THR A 484 20.36 -23.31 -14.09
CA THR A 484 20.09 -21.93 -14.45
C THR A 484 20.20 -21.73 -15.96
N THR A 485 19.47 -20.76 -16.49
CA THR A 485 19.65 -20.24 -17.86
C THR A 485 20.21 -18.82 -17.76
N SER A 486 21.15 -18.46 -18.63
CA SER A 486 21.75 -17.13 -18.66
C SER A 486 21.96 -16.67 -20.09
N ASN A 487 21.63 -15.40 -20.36
CA ASN A 487 22.01 -14.71 -21.59
C ASN A 487 23.23 -13.79 -21.41
N GLY A 488 23.95 -13.93 -20.28
CA GLY A 488 25.07 -13.07 -19.89
C GLY A 488 24.67 -11.75 -19.21
N VAL A 489 23.37 -11.43 -19.16
CA VAL A 489 22.84 -10.25 -18.44
C VAL A 489 21.97 -10.68 -17.26
N ASN A 490 20.99 -11.55 -17.50
CA ASN A 490 20.08 -12.03 -16.47
C ASN A 490 20.05 -13.55 -16.42
N GLU A 491 19.73 -14.05 -15.23
CA GLU A 491 19.62 -15.48 -14.95
C GLU A 491 18.18 -15.86 -14.57
N GLN A 492 17.81 -17.08 -14.92
CA GLN A 492 16.63 -17.78 -14.41
C GLN A 492 17.05 -19.14 -13.86
N GLN A 493 16.28 -19.69 -12.94
CA GLN A 493 16.50 -21.01 -12.35
C GLN A 493 15.29 -21.90 -12.63
N SER A 494 15.53 -23.13 -13.07
CA SER A 494 14.48 -24.15 -13.16
C SER A 494 14.00 -24.58 -11.78
N ASP A 495 12.87 -25.28 -11.75
CA ASP A 495 12.53 -26.08 -10.58
C ASP A 495 13.48 -27.29 -10.47
N ALA A 496 13.53 -27.92 -9.30
CA ALA A 496 14.44 -29.02 -9.02
C ALA A 496 13.80 -30.39 -9.31
N THR A 497 14.54 -31.24 -10.02
CA THR A 497 14.24 -32.67 -10.12
C THR A 497 14.80 -33.38 -8.88
N PRO A 498 13.98 -34.10 -8.09
CA PRO A 498 14.47 -34.94 -7.01
C PRO A 498 15.08 -36.23 -7.55
N ILE A 499 16.30 -36.55 -7.15
CA ILE A 499 17.06 -37.73 -7.59
C ILE A 499 17.33 -38.65 -6.40
N ASN A 500 17.01 -39.94 -6.54
CA ASN A 500 17.33 -40.96 -5.54
C ASN A 500 18.78 -41.42 -5.69
N VAL A 501 19.67 -40.95 -4.80
CA VAL A 501 21.10 -41.29 -4.83
C VAL A 501 21.45 -42.26 -3.70
N HIS A 502 21.97 -43.42 -4.09
CA HIS A 502 22.53 -44.42 -3.17
C HIS A 502 23.83 -45.02 -3.73
N ALA A 503 24.76 -44.13 -4.06
CA ALA A 503 26.05 -44.44 -4.70
C ALA A 503 27.16 -44.90 -3.74
N ALA A 504 26.83 -45.27 -2.49
CA ALA A 504 27.83 -45.76 -1.54
C ALA A 504 28.48 -47.05 -2.06
N PRO A 505 29.80 -47.24 -1.86
CA PRO A 505 30.47 -48.47 -2.25
C PRO A 505 29.80 -49.69 -1.62
N LEU A 506 29.52 -50.71 -2.43
CA LEU A 506 29.00 -51.97 -1.92
C LEU A 506 29.95 -52.57 -0.89
N ILE A 507 29.41 -52.92 0.27
CA ILE A 507 30.10 -53.69 1.28
C ILE A 507 30.50 -55.04 0.66
N LYS A 508 31.78 -55.39 0.75
CA LYS A 508 32.26 -56.72 0.35
C LYS A 508 32.16 -57.68 1.54
N PHE A 509 31.38 -58.73 1.34
CA PHE A 509 31.19 -59.82 2.30
C PHE A 509 32.02 -61.05 1.92
N ASP A 510 32.27 -61.90 2.91
CA ASP A 510 32.90 -63.21 2.67
C ASP A 510 32.01 -64.10 1.79
N ALA A 511 32.64 -65.00 1.03
CA ALA A 511 31.91 -66.00 0.26
C ALA A 511 31.02 -66.89 1.15
N PRO A 512 29.86 -67.35 0.65
CA PRO A 512 29.10 -68.37 1.34
C PRO A 512 29.95 -69.64 1.48
N LEU A 513 29.68 -70.45 2.51
CA LEU A 513 30.44 -71.66 2.80
C LEU A 513 29.65 -72.91 2.45
N ILE A 514 30.30 -73.89 1.84
CA ILE A 514 29.72 -75.23 1.66
C ILE A 514 29.58 -75.92 3.02
N GLN A 515 28.39 -76.43 3.32
CA GLN A 515 28.07 -77.20 4.52
C GLN A 515 28.03 -78.70 4.26
N HIS A 516 28.97 -79.19 3.45
CA HIS A 516 29.14 -80.62 3.15
C HIS A 516 30.58 -81.05 3.41
N THR A 517 30.77 -82.32 3.73
CA THR A 517 32.09 -82.95 3.66
C THR A 517 32.56 -82.99 2.20
N LEU A 518 33.79 -82.52 1.98
CA LEU A 518 34.44 -82.47 0.67
C LEU A 518 35.53 -83.54 0.60
N HIS A 519 35.68 -84.15 -0.57
CA HIS A 519 36.52 -85.33 -0.75
C HIS A 519 37.62 -85.13 -1.80
N GLY A 520 38.77 -85.80 -1.55
CA GLY A 520 39.93 -85.78 -2.44
C GLY A 520 40.72 -84.47 -2.45
N GLY A 521 41.89 -84.47 -3.10
CA GLY A 521 42.78 -83.30 -3.15
C GLY A 521 42.21 -82.07 -3.90
N GLY A 522 41.08 -82.24 -4.60
CA GLY A 522 40.36 -81.15 -5.27
C GLY A 522 39.15 -80.61 -4.50
N ASN A 523 38.84 -81.15 -3.31
CA ASN A 523 37.68 -80.78 -2.49
C ASN A 523 36.35 -80.88 -3.25
N TYR A 524 36.01 -82.07 -3.72
CA TYR A 524 34.79 -82.33 -4.47
C TYR A 524 33.60 -82.63 -3.53
N LEU A 525 32.43 -82.13 -3.90
CA LEU A 525 31.17 -82.76 -3.55
C LEU A 525 31.05 -84.07 -4.32
N THR A 526 30.84 -85.16 -3.60
CA THR A 526 30.75 -86.50 -4.16
C THR A 526 29.52 -87.23 -3.63
N CYS A 527 29.30 -88.45 -4.10
CA CYS A 527 28.27 -89.34 -3.57
C CYS A 527 28.46 -89.66 -2.07
N GLU A 528 29.69 -89.51 -1.56
CA GLU A 528 30.05 -89.73 -0.16
C GLU A 528 29.99 -88.44 0.67
N SER A 529 29.69 -87.29 0.06
CA SER A 529 29.50 -86.04 0.79
C SER A 529 28.34 -86.18 1.79
N ARG A 530 28.52 -85.54 2.96
CA ARG A 530 27.57 -85.52 4.06
C ARG A 530 27.35 -84.07 4.50
N PRO A 531 26.09 -83.56 4.58
CA PRO A 531 24.84 -84.21 4.17
C PRO A 531 24.85 -84.69 2.71
N ALA A 532 24.01 -85.67 2.37
CA ALA A 532 24.03 -86.21 1.02
C ALA A 532 23.50 -85.17 0.02
N ILE A 533 24.26 -84.94 -1.07
CA ILE A 533 23.94 -83.88 -2.04
C ILE A 533 22.61 -84.10 -2.80
N CYS A 534 22.05 -85.30 -2.75
CA CYS A 534 20.72 -85.59 -3.29
C CYS A 534 19.56 -85.01 -2.51
N HIS A 535 19.77 -84.51 -1.30
CA HIS A 535 18.79 -83.69 -0.61
C HIS A 535 19.00 -82.20 -0.91
N GLY A 536 20.02 -81.82 -1.68
CA GLY A 536 20.34 -80.42 -1.97
C GLY A 536 21.79 -80.11 -1.67
N VAL A 537 22.28 -79.01 -2.26
CA VAL A 537 23.57 -78.44 -1.86
C VAL A 537 23.31 -77.30 -0.88
N TYR A 538 23.82 -77.45 0.33
CA TYR A 538 23.68 -76.51 1.43
C TYR A 538 24.86 -75.55 1.48
N TRP A 539 24.52 -74.27 1.40
CA TRP A 539 25.43 -73.15 1.62
C TRP A 539 25.07 -72.44 2.93
N PHE A 540 26.07 -71.86 3.57
CA PHE A 540 25.90 -71.07 4.78
C PHE A 540 26.49 -69.69 4.60
N ILE A 541 25.66 -68.68 4.83
CA ILE A 541 26.03 -67.27 4.84
C ILE A 541 26.32 -66.91 6.29
N ARG A 542 27.59 -66.60 6.60
CA ARG A 542 28.00 -66.19 7.95
C ARG A 542 27.29 -64.92 8.35
N ASP A 543 27.00 -64.80 9.64
CA ASP A 543 26.62 -63.51 10.22
C ASP A 543 27.76 -62.49 10.07
N ASP A 544 27.41 -61.23 9.87
CA ASP A 544 28.34 -60.11 9.74
C ASP A 544 27.78 -58.92 10.52
N SER A 545 28.65 -58.25 11.29
CA SER A 545 28.25 -57.06 12.08
C SER A 545 27.62 -55.92 11.27
N ARG A 546 27.77 -55.93 9.95
CA ARG A 546 27.22 -54.94 9.02
C ARG A 546 25.80 -55.28 8.54
N PHE A 547 25.32 -56.51 8.76
CA PHE A 547 23.92 -56.88 8.56
C PHE A 547 23.02 -56.18 9.59
N GLN A 548 21.79 -55.85 9.20
CA GLN A 548 20.79 -55.21 10.06
C GLN A 548 19.46 -55.97 10.02
N PRO A 549 18.68 -55.96 11.11
CA PRO A 549 17.32 -56.49 11.09
C PRO A 549 16.49 -55.87 9.96
N GLY A 550 15.89 -56.72 9.13
CA GLY A 550 15.12 -56.30 7.95
C GLY A 550 15.93 -56.22 6.64
N ASP A 551 17.21 -56.59 6.65
CA ASP A 551 17.94 -56.84 5.40
C ASP A 551 17.41 -58.10 4.70
N GLU A 552 17.33 -58.04 3.38
CA GLU A 552 17.05 -59.17 2.50
C GLU A 552 18.36 -59.66 1.88
N ILE A 553 18.59 -60.97 1.91
CA ILE A 553 19.75 -61.62 1.32
C ILE A 553 19.30 -62.38 0.09
N ARG A 554 19.73 -61.93 -1.09
CA ARG A 554 19.48 -62.62 -2.36
C ARG A 554 20.67 -63.51 -2.69
N PHE A 555 20.47 -64.82 -2.58
CA PHE A 555 21.46 -65.84 -2.93
C PHE A 555 21.33 -66.22 -4.42
N PHE A 556 22.46 -66.51 -5.05
CA PHE A 556 22.56 -66.98 -6.43
C PHE A 556 23.54 -68.16 -6.52
N TRP A 557 23.19 -69.18 -7.31
CA TRP A 557 24.01 -70.35 -7.62
C TRP A 557 23.98 -70.64 -9.13
N GLN A 558 25.09 -71.14 -9.68
CA GLN A 558 25.19 -71.61 -11.07
C GLN A 558 26.05 -72.88 -11.16
N GLY A 559 25.56 -73.89 -11.88
CA GLY A 559 26.30 -75.10 -12.20
C GLY A 559 27.03 -75.03 -13.54
N TYR A 560 28.15 -75.74 -13.64
CA TYR A 560 29.07 -75.73 -14.80
C TYR A 560 29.47 -77.16 -15.17
N SER A 561 29.60 -77.43 -16.47
CA SER A 561 29.93 -78.79 -16.95
C SER A 561 31.42 -79.12 -16.85
N SER A 562 32.27 -78.15 -16.55
CA SER A 562 33.71 -78.32 -16.39
C SER A 562 34.20 -77.89 -15.02
N ASN A 563 35.37 -78.36 -14.65
CA ASN A 563 35.93 -78.27 -13.31
C ASN A 563 36.56 -76.90 -12.96
N ASN A 564 36.42 -75.94 -13.87
CA ASN A 564 37.02 -74.61 -13.85
C ASN A 564 35.97 -73.50 -13.95
N TRP A 565 34.71 -73.78 -13.63
CA TRP A 565 33.61 -72.79 -13.59
C TRP A 565 33.35 -72.13 -14.96
N GLU A 566 33.56 -72.89 -16.02
CA GLU A 566 33.30 -72.51 -17.41
C GLU A 566 32.17 -73.39 -17.98
N ASN A 567 31.56 -72.95 -19.08
CA ASN A 567 30.47 -73.66 -19.73
C ASN A 567 29.27 -73.87 -18.78
N PRO A 568 28.55 -72.79 -18.41
CA PRO A 568 27.39 -72.87 -17.53
C PRO A 568 26.37 -73.83 -18.13
N ILE A 569 25.83 -74.71 -17.29
CA ILE A 569 24.79 -75.65 -17.71
C ILE A 569 23.45 -74.91 -17.63
N PRO A 570 22.68 -74.82 -18.73
CA PRO A 570 21.34 -74.24 -18.71
C PRO A 570 20.46 -74.86 -17.62
N ASP A 571 19.58 -74.06 -17.04
CA ASP A 571 18.59 -74.44 -16.02
C ASP A 571 19.18 -74.92 -14.67
N THR A 572 20.51 -74.90 -14.49
CA THR A 572 21.14 -75.15 -13.19
C THR A 572 21.26 -73.90 -12.32
N ASP A 573 20.97 -72.72 -12.86
CA ASP A 573 20.93 -71.47 -12.11
C ASP A 573 19.83 -71.52 -11.03
N PHE A 574 20.10 -70.95 -9.86
CA PHE A 574 19.18 -70.93 -8.74
C PHE A 574 19.30 -69.60 -8.00
N SER A 575 18.16 -68.99 -7.69
CA SER A 575 18.12 -67.78 -6.85
C SER A 575 17.01 -67.85 -5.84
N VAL A 576 17.29 -67.37 -4.62
CA VAL A 576 16.31 -67.26 -3.55
C VAL A 576 16.60 -66.00 -2.73
N THR A 577 15.55 -65.33 -2.30
CA THR A 577 15.65 -64.23 -1.33
C THR A 577 15.22 -64.74 0.04
N VAL A 578 16.07 -64.52 1.03
CA VAL A 578 15.82 -64.88 2.43
C VAL A 578 16.00 -63.64 3.31
N ASN A 579 15.22 -63.52 4.37
CA ASN A 579 15.43 -62.43 5.33
C ASN A 579 16.66 -62.73 6.18
N TYR A 580 17.45 -61.70 6.49
CA TYR A 580 18.56 -61.85 7.43
C TYR A 580 18.05 -62.28 8.81
N VAL A 581 18.71 -63.29 9.37
CA VAL A 581 18.56 -63.76 10.76
C VAL A 581 19.92 -63.73 11.45
N ALA A 582 19.93 -63.34 12.72
CA ALA A 582 21.13 -63.34 13.53
C ALA A 582 21.72 -64.76 13.63
N ASN A 583 23.05 -64.86 13.68
CA ASN A 583 23.86 -66.10 13.65
C ASN A 583 24.05 -66.76 12.26
N GLY A 584 23.56 -66.15 11.19
CA GLY A 584 23.81 -66.60 9.82
C GLY A 584 22.68 -67.44 9.23
N GLN A 585 22.70 -67.63 7.92
CA GLN A 585 21.58 -68.17 7.16
C GLN A 585 22.02 -69.34 6.27
N ALA A 586 21.35 -70.48 6.42
CA ALA A 586 21.51 -71.62 5.52
C ALA A 586 20.64 -71.43 4.27
N VAL A 587 21.18 -71.78 3.10
CA VAL A 587 20.48 -71.79 1.82
C VAL A 587 20.62 -73.17 1.19
N ARG A 588 19.50 -73.75 0.79
CA ARG A 588 19.42 -75.06 0.13
C ARG A 588 19.19 -74.88 -1.37
N VAL A 589 20.11 -75.35 -2.19
CA VAL A 589 19.96 -75.42 -3.64
C VAL A 589 19.20 -76.71 -3.99
N TRP A 590 18.01 -76.56 -4.57
CA TRP A 590 17.03 -77.61 -4.87
C TRP A 590 16.12 -77.13 -6.04
N PRO A 591 15.52 -77.99 -6.89
CA PRO A 591 15.45 -79.46 -6.89
C PRO A 591 16.61 -80.19 -7.57
N TRP A 592 16.87 -81.43 -7.14
CA TRP A 592 17.98 -82.27 -7.61
C TRP A 592 18.07 -82.33 -9.13
N GLU A 593 16.97 -82.66 -9.81
CA GLU A 593 16.90 -82.98 -11.25
C GLU A 593 17.40 -81.83 -12.13
N THR A 594 17.23 -80.58 -11.67
CA THR A 594 17.59 -79.39 -12.44
C THR A 594 18.83 -78.72 -11.89
N LYS A 595 19.03 -78.68 -10.57
CA LYS A 595 20.08 -77.86 -9.95
C LYS A 595 21.34 -78.64 -9.63
N ILE A 596 21.30 -79.98 -9.62
CA ILE A 596 22.42 -80.82 -9.15
C ILE A 596 22.70 -81.97 -10.11
N GLU A 597 21.66 -82.69 -10.55
CA GLU A 597 21.78 -83.84 -11.45
C GLU A 597 22.56 -83.57 -12.76
N PRO A 598 22.45 -82.38 -13.39
CA PRO A 598 23.20 -82.09 -14.60
C PRO A 598 24.72 -82.05 -14.39
N MET A 599 25.19 -81.79 -13.16
CA MET A 599 26.61 -81.79 -12.80
C MET A 599 27.03 -83.22 -12.48
N ARG A 600 27.83 -83.82 -13.38
CA ARG A 600 28.17 -85.24 -13.35
C ARG A 600 29.59 -85.48 -12.83
N ILE A 601 30.58 -85.55 -13.71
CA ILE A 601 31.97 -85.87 -13.40
C ILE A 601 32.81 -84.64 -13.77
N TYR A 602 33.76 -84.25 -12.91
CA TYR A 602 34.57 -83.04 -13.10
C TYR A 602 33.75 -81.77 -13.41
N ALA A 603 32.59 -81.64 -12.78
CA ALA A 603 31.74 -80.45 -12.86
C ALA A 603 32.12 -79.46 -11.75
N SER A 604 31.57 -78.25 -11.79
CA SER A 604 31.74 -77.27 -10.71
C SER A 604 30.50 -76.40 -10.56
N ALA A 605 30.46 -75.62 -9.49
CA ALA A 605 29.43 -74.63 -9.25
C ALA A 605 29.97 -73.42 -8.49
N THR A 606 29.28 -72.29 -8.66
CA THR A 606 29.53 -71.06 -7.91
C THR A 606 28.31 -70.68 -7.08
N ALA A 607 28.54 -69.96 -5.99
CA ALA A 607 27.49 -69.34 -5.20
C ALA A 607 27.91 -67.94 -4.74
N GLU A 608 27.02 -66.97 -4.81
CA GLU A 608 27.23 -65.64 -4.23
C GLU A 608 25.93 -65.11 -3.63
N PHE A 609 26.02 -64.08 -2.79
CA PHE A 609 24.84 -63.41 -2.26
C PHE A 609 24.99 -61.89 -2.29
N PHE A 610 23.83 -61.23 -2.33
CA PHE A 610 23.65 -59.79 -2.35
C PHE A 610 22.79 -59.38 -1.16
N VAL A 611 23.14 -58.29 -0.49
CA VAL A 611 22.39 -57.78 0.67
C VAL A 611 21.66 -56.52 0.27
N ILE A 612 20.34 -56.53 0.44
CA ILE A 612 19.42 -55.47 0.07
C ILE A 612 18.83 -54.91 1.37
N ARG A 613 18.95 -53.60 1.57
CA ARG A 613 18.41 -52.90 2.73
C ARG A 613 17.41 -51.86 2.25
N ARG A 614 16.14 -52.02 2.63
CA ARG A 614 15.03 -51.12 2.25
C ARG A 614 14.98 -50.87 0.73
N GLY A 615 15.21 -51.91 -0.07
CA GLY A 615 15.22 -51.86 -1.54
C GLY A 615 16.57 -51.48 -2.18
N ALA A 616 17.54 -50.94 -1.44
CA ALA A 616 18.85 -50.58 -1.98
C ALA A 616 19.87 -51.72 -1.80
N LEU A 617 20.64 -52.02 -2.84
CA LEU A 617 21.75 -52.96 -2.76
C LEU A 617 22.89 -52.35 -1.93
N ILE A 618 23.23 -52.95 -0.79
CA ILE A 618 24.27 -52.42 0.12
C ILE A 618 25.55 -53.24 0.14
N GLY A 619 25.53 -54.48 -0.37
CA GLY A 619 26.73 -55.29 -0.44
C GLY A 619 26.59 -56.58 -1.22
N GLN A 620 27.74 -57.18 -1.51
CA GLN A 620 27.89 -58.40 -2.30
C GLN A 620 28.99 -59.28 -1.69
N SER A 621 28.83 -60.60 -1.72
CA SER A 621 29.85 -61.54 -1.31
C SER A 621 30.94 -61.77 -2.36
N ALA A 622 32.09 -62.29 -1.93
CA ALA A 622 32.96 -63.02 -2.87
C ALA A 622 32.23 -64.28 -3.39
N PRO A 623 32.57 -64.80 -4.59
CA PRO A 623 32.00 -66.05 -5.07
C PRO A 623 32.56 -67.24 -4.27
N GLY A 624 31.65 -68.03 -3.69
CA GLY A 624 31.92 -69.36 -3.18
C GLY A 624 32.08 -70.34 -4.35
N LEU A 625 33.09 -71.20 -4.27
CA LEU A 625 33.44 -72.13 -5.34
C LEU A 625 33.37 -73.56 -4.82
N VAL A 626 32.74 -74.45 -5.59
CA VAL A 626 32.73 -75.89 -5.27
C VAL A 626 32.90 -76.72 -6.53
N ARG A 627 33.53 -77.89 -6.40
CA ARG A 627 33.64 -78.89 -7.47
C ARG A 627 32.71 -80.04 -7.19
N ILE A 628 32.18 -80.67 -8.23
CA ILE A 628 31.22 -81.77 -8.11
C ILE A 628 31.68 -82.94 -8.96
N ASP A 629 31.84 -84.10 -8.33
CA ASP A 629 32.10 -85.36 -9.00
C ASP A 629 31.24 -86.47 -8.40
N ARG A 630 30.19 -86.83 -9.14
CA ARG A 630 29.24 -87.89 -8.79
C ARG A 630 29.64 -89.26 -9.31
N GLY A 631 30.86 -89.42 -9.83
CA GLY A 631 31.40 -90.73 -10.21
C GLY A 631 31.68 -91.59 -8.98
N ILE A 632 31.12 -92.79 -8.94
CA ILE A 632 31.42 -93.79 -7.89
C ILE A 632 32.75 -94.47 -8.25
N SER A 633 33.77 -94.23 -7.42
CA SER A 633 35.12 -94.78 -7.58
C SER A 633 35.12 -96.27 -7.89
N GLY A 634 35.78 -96.66 -8.98
CA GLY A 634 35.96 -98.07 -9.37
C GLY A 634 34.77 -98.72 -10.10
N SER A 635 33.61 -98.06 -10.20
CA SER A 635 32.42 -98.62 -10.86
C SER A 635 32.03 -97.94 -12.19
N GLY A 636 32.50 -96.71 -12.42
CA GLY A 636 32.11 -95.89 -13.58
C GLY A 636 30.64 -95.43 -13.58
N ARG A 637 29.87 -95.73 -12.52
CA ARG A 637 28.49 -95.30 -12.34
C ARG A 637 28.44 -93.90 -11.74
N ILE A 638 27.40 -93.13 -12.08
CA ILE A 638 27.10 -91.83 -11.48
C ILE A 638 25.99 -92.06 -10.44
N CYS A 639 26.18 -91.61 -9.21
CA CYS A 639 25.15 -91.81 -8.18
C CYS A 639 23.88 -91.02 -8.48
N GLN A 640 22.74 -91.69 -8.34
CA GLN A 640 21.39 -91.15 -8.48
C GLN A 640 20.57 -91.44 -7.22
N PRO A 641 19.59 -90.58 -6.85
CA PRO A 641 18.73 -90.83 -5.71
C PRO A 641 18.09 -92.23 -5.78
N GLY A 642 18.26 -93.02 -4.71
CA GLY A 642 17.82 -94.43 -4.64
C GLY A 642 18.91 -95.46 -4.96
N ASP A 643 20.13 -95.04 -5.29
CA ASP A 643 21.30 -95.93 -5.34
C ASP A 643 21.76 -96.32 -3.93
N VAL A 644 22.03 -97.61 -3.71
CA VAL A 644 22.52 -98.13 -2.42
C VAL A 644 23.79 -97.39 -1.98
N GLY A 645 23.75 -96.79 -0.79
CA GLY A 645 24.80 -95.98 -0.17
C GLY A 645 24.67 -94.46 -0.42
N PHE A 646 23.67 -94.03 -1.20
CA PHE A 646 23.42 -92.64 -1.56
C PHE A 646 21.94 -92.30 -1.35
N CYS A 647 21.65 -91.45 -0.35
CA CYS A 647 20.30 -91.02 0.05
C CYS A 647 19.46 -92.12 0.75
N ASP A 648 20.11 -93.12 1.35
CA ASP A 648 19.42 -94.29 1.92
C ASP A 648 18.91 -94.08 3.35
N SER A 649 19.32 -93.01 4.04
CA SER A 649 18.95 -92.76 5.44
C SER A 649 18.40 -91.35 5.67
N LEU A 650 17.41 -91.23 6.57
CA LEU A 650 16.89 -89.93 7.03
C LEU A 650 17.91 -89.14 7.85
N ASP A 651 18.98 -89.79 8.32
CA ASP A 651 20.12 -89.14 8.99
C ASP A 651 21.05 -88.40 8.00
N ASP A 652 20.84 -88.56 6.68
CA ASP A 652 21.58 -87.86 5.62
C ASP A 652 20.99 -86.48 5.25
N GLU A 653 19.89 -86.06 5.90
CA GLU A 653 19.33 -84.71 5.78
C GLU A 653 20.04 -83.73 6.73
N TYR A 654 20.31 -82.51 6.27
CA TYR A 654 20.76 -81.44 7.17
C TYR A 654 19.62 -81.19 8.18
N PRO A 655 19.86 -81.25 9.51
CA PRO A 655 18.78 -81.09 10.47
C PRO A 655 18.10 -79.74 10.23
N ASP A 656 16.78 -79.77 10.03
CA ASP A 656 15.95 -78.60 9.76
C ASP A 656 16.32 -77.48 10.73
N SER A 657 16.86 -76.38 10.18
CA SER A 657 17.04 -75.14 10.91
C SER A 657 15.68 -74.46 11.07
N HIS A 658 14.84 -75.01 11.94
CA HIS A 658 13.73 -74.32 12.57
C HIS A 658 14.11 -74.06 14.03
N GLY A 659 14.69 -72.88 14.25
CA GLY A 659 14.82 -72.20 15.53
C GLY A 659 14.56 -70.73 15.32
#